data_AF-A0A2G2LTP9-F1
#
_entry.id   AF-A0A2G2LTP9-F1
#
_cell.length_a   1.000
_cell.length_b   1.000
_cell.length_c   1.000
_cell.angle_alpha   90.00
_cell.angle_beta   90.00
_cell.angle_gamma   90.00
#
_symmetry.space_group_name_H-M   'P 1'
#
loop_
_entity.id
_entity.type
_entity.pdbx_description
1 polymer ?
#
loop_
_entity_poly.entity_id
_entity_poly.type
_entity_poly.pdbx_seq_one_letter_code
_entity_poly.pdbx_strand_id
1 'polypeptide(L)'
;MKTATKPSKPCLKPLALCVLAALYSANANAVTYGHMTLMTVSSTLVLREALPPNTLITPTDVNGIKILTLEAADEITTTTYHGIFISGQPTVDSLVIDGNILSNAGGSSGIMIAGTDITSLTNTGSIEGQLGLMVASTPGGTPIDGFIDSLTNTGTIIGSISAGIAINSNGNRIRTLTNMGVITGGSGVDISVGGNGSSLDTLINAQGNGNALTFRAANTPGTYKIYITSTSDYGQLSFVNVGGADINFSSMTFGIAEGSTLANTTYADVITNDSAVAFIGTTTKTGTYLYNGSSIDWSLIYDGTYAWNLDITGVSVVAGSPLFDASLALGNTASLGAAQAIDASPELLALFSGAEQQLSDAVESTLPGISGGVSQMTNIAINAVTGVVSARQDSTRGLSSGDGFMTDRHIWFKPFGGWTEQDTRQGVNGYDIDSYGLAVGFDGDVSSTWNVGVALAYINSDVESNLTSGSHSIDMDSYMAKVYATKMIDDVTALNIQVGAGISDYDSKRLIFTGDVADADYDSWNVQLSAELERSYNISDKTVVTPYAHADYSYVSVEDYNESGAGALNLNVDDDSNDSLIIGVGAKANHSMSDSLLLMANVGVGYDVMTDRSSLTSSFAGGGAQFSTEGIEPDEFVYNAGLGAKYSLENGTEITASYNVTGRQDYTDQSLSANFRFMF
;
A
#
# COMPACT_ATOMS: atom_id res chain seq x y z
N MET A 1 7.45 -22.68 68.53
CA MET A 1 8.76 -22.85 67.87
C MET A 1 8.58 -22.44 66.41
N LYS A 2 9.08 -21.25 65.98
CA LYS A 2 10.27 -21.08 65.10
C LYS A 2 10.23 -22.04 63.89
N THR A 3 10.25 -21.65 62.61
CA THR A 3 10.91 -20.50 61.95
C THR A 3 10.42 -20.34 60.50
N ALA A 4 10.63 -19.15 59.93
CA ALA A 4 10.12 -18.61 58.67
C ALA A 4 10.94 -18.92 57.40
N THR A 5 10.37 -18.65 56.21
CA THR A 5 11.05 -17.92 55.11
C THR A 5 10.05 -17.32 54.10
N LYS A 6 10.48 -16.23 53.43
CA LYS A 6 9.76 -15.10 52.81
C LYS A 6 9.18 -15.33 51.39
N PRO A 7 8.35 -14.39 50.86
CA PRO A 7 7.66 -14.45 49.57
C PRO A 7 8.40 -13.68 48.44
N SER A 8 8.10 -14.03 47.17
CA SER A 8 8.51 -13.28 45.96
C SER A 8 7.28 -12.65 45.26
N LYS A 9 7.49 -11.41 44.80
CA LYS A 9 6.52 -10.41 44.31
C LYS A 9 5.82 -10.74 42.97
N PRO A 10 4.70 -10.04 42.66
CA PRO A 10 4.02 -10.08 41.36
C PRO A 10 4.66 -9.10 40.35
N CYS A 11 4.66 -9.46 39.06
CA CYS A 11 4.95 -8.56 37.95
C CYS A 11 3.65 -8.06 37.31
N LEU A 12 3.63 -6.76 37.00
CA LEU A 12 2.59 -5.99 36.31
C LEU A 12 2.34 -6.47 34.87
N LYS A 13 1.08 -6.37 34.41
CA LYS A 13 0.70 -6.04 33.02
C LYS A 13 -0.44 -5.00 33.05
N PRO A 14 -0.46 -4.00 32.15
CA PRO A 14 -1.24 -2.77 32.33
C PRO A 14 -2.66 -2.83 31.71
N LEU A 15 -3.55 -2.02 32.31
CA LEU A 15 -4.88 -1.66 31.82
C LEU A 15 -4.77 -0.94 30.46
N ALA A 16 -5.04 -1.62 29.36
CA ALA A 16 -5.34 -1.02 28.07
C ALA A 16 -6.06 -2.02 27.16
N LEU A 17 -7.22 -2.54 27.58
CA LEU A 17 -8.06 -3.38 26.71
C LEU A 17 -9.56 -3.31 27.04
N CYS A 18 -10.00 -2.39 27.89
CA CYS A 18 -11.39 -2.34 28.36
C CYS A 18 -12.28 -1.27 27.72
N VAL A 19 -11.84 -0.60 26.64
CA VAL A 19 -12.66 0.43 25.98
C VAL A 19 -13.23 -0.02 24.62
N LEU A 20 -12.72 -1.09 24.00
CA LEU A 20 -13.25 -1.57 22.71
C LEU A 20 -14.35 -2.66 22.81
N ALA A 21 -14.61 -3.21 24.01
CA ALA A 21 -15.55 -4.34 24.18
C ALA A 21 -17.01 -3.93 24.47
N ALA A 22 -17.34 -2.63 24.49
CA ALA A 22 -18.64 -2.14 24.95
C ALA A 22 -19.67 -1.82 23.83
N LEU A 23 -19.38 -2.12 22.56
CA LEU A 23 -20.28 -1.79 21.44
C LEU A 23 -20.81 -2.99 20.61
N TYR A 24 -20.50 -4.22 20.98
CA TYR A 24 -21.02 -5.41 20.27
C TYR A 24 -21.58 -6.45 21.24
N SER A 25 -22.80 -6.24 21.73
CA SER A 25 -23.55 -7.31 22.41
C SER A 25 -25.06 -7.18 22.19
N ALA A 26 -25.56 -7.78 21.10
CA ALA A 26 -26.93 -8.26 21.03
C ALA A 26 -27.03 -9.42 20.04
N ASN A 27 -27.46 -10.60 20.54
CA ASN A 27 -27.79 -11.85 19.83
C ASN A 27 -26.64 -12.80 19.44
N ALA A 28 -26.18 -13.59 20.41
CA ALA A 28 -25.54 -14.89 20.13
C ALA A 28 -26.26 -15.98 20.95
N ASN A 29 -26.70 -17.06 20.30
CA ASN A 29 -27.11 -18.30 20.96
C ASN A 29 -25.93 -19.28 20.88
N ALA A 30 -25.57 -19.91 22.00
CA ALA A 30 -24.53 -20.94 22.06
C ALA A 30 -25.16 -22.31 22.33
N VAL A 31 -24.71 -23.34 21.62
CA VAL A 31 -25.04 -24.76 21.91
C VAL A 31 -23.74 -25.47 22.24
N THR A 32 -23.69 -26.15 23.38
CA THR A 32 -22.47 -26.79 23.91
C THR A 32 -22.52 -28.30 23.71
N TYR A 33 -21.43 -28.89 23.22
CA TYR A 33 -21.21 -30.35 23.19
C TYR A 33 -19.79 -30.64 23.67
N GLY A 34 -19.65 -31.31 24.82
CA GLY A 34 -18.33 -31.55 25.42
C GLY A 34 -17.54 -30.26 25.65
N HIS A 35 -16.23 -30.34 25.89
CA HIS A 35 -15.38 -29.17 26.17
C HIS A 35 -15.24 -28.13 25.03
N MET A 36 -16.10 -28.16 24.01
CA MET A 36 -16.11 -27.23 22.88
C MET A 36 -17.25 -26.19 22.99
N THR A 37 -16.94 -24.94 22.64
CA THR A 37 -17.90 -23.84 22.51
C THR A 37 -18.13 -23.53 21.03
N LEU A 38 -19.29 -23.92 20.47
CA LEU A 38 -19.71 -23.39 19.17
C LEU A 38 -20.32 -22.00 19.35
N MET A 39 -19.70 -20.99 18.73
CA MET A 39 -20.30 -19.67 18.58
C MET A 39 -20.91 -19.53 17.19
N THR A 40 -22.24 -19.57 17.12
CA THR A 40 -22.99 -19.08 15.95
C THR A 40 -23.16 -17.57 16.08
N VAL A 41 -22.34 -16.81 15.37
CA VAL A 41 -22.54 -15.38 15.13
C VAL A 41 -23.00 -15.26 13.68
N SER A 42 -24.32 -15.13 13.46
CA SER A 42 -24.92 -14.83 12.15
C SER A 42 -24.39 -15.64 10.93
N SER A 43 -25.00 -16.79 10.64
CA SER A 43 -24.89 -17.54 9.35
C SER A 43 -23.49 -17.99 8.85
N THR A 44 -22.42 -17.76 9.61
CA THR A 44 -21.04 -18.16 9.27
C THR A 44 -20.56 -19.27 10.22
N LEU A 45 -19.97 -20.33 9.67
CA LEU A 45 -19.32 -21.39 10.45
C LEU A 45 -17.80 -21.15 10.41
N VAL A 46 -17.20 -20.79 11.54
CA VAL A 46 -15.73 -20.66 11.67
C VAL A 46 -15.22 -21.82 12.52
N LEU A 47 -14.29 -22.61 11.97
CA LEU A 47 -13.65 -23.71 12.70
C LEU A 47 -12.34 -23.18 13.30
N ARG A 48 -12.26 -23.10 14.64
CA ARG A 48 -11.09 -22.56 15.39
C ARG A 48 -10.30 -23.62 16.18
N GLU A 49 -10.63 -24.91 16.02
CA GLU A 49 -9.95 -26.03 16.70
C GLU A 49 -9.89 -27.27 15.76
N ALA A 50 -8.89 -28.13 15.97
CA ALA A 50 -8.72 -29.36 15.19
C ALA A 50 -9.95 -30.28 15.33
N LEU A 51 -10.62 -30.58 14.21
CA LEU A 51 -11.82 -31.42 14.19
C LEU A 51 -11.50 -32.87 14.59
N PRO A 52 -12.39 -33.56 15.34
CA PRO A 52 -12.26 -34.99 15.54
C PRO A 52 -12.22 -35.75 14.20
N PRO A 53 -11.51 -36.88 14.11
CA PRO A 53 -11.54 -37.74 12.93
C PRO A 53 -12.99 -38.12 12.59
N ASN A 54 -13.36 -38.00 11.31
CA ASN A 54 -14.69 -38.28 10.76
C ASN A 54 -15.80 -37.24 11.05
N THR A 55 -15.46 -35.96 11.18
CA THR A 55 -16.48 -34.89 11.23
C THR A 55 -17.12 -34.72 9.84
N LEU A 56 -18.33 -35.25 9.67
CA LEU A 56 -19.16 -35.03 8.48
C LEU A 56 -19.84 -33.67 8.61
N ILE A 57 -19.45 -32.69 7.79
CA ILE A 57 -20.17 -31.42 7.71
C ILE A 57 -21.33 -31.63 6.73
N THR A 58 -22.48 -32.05 7.24
CA THR A 58 -23.71 -32.09 6.44
C THR A 58 -24.37 -30.70 6.41
N PRO A 59 -24.74 -30.16 5.24
CA PRO A 59 -25.40 -28.86 5.16
C PRO A 59 -26.85 -28.88 5.71
N THR A 60 -27.32 -30.02 6.25
CA THR A 60 -28.57 -30.15 7.02
C THR A 60 -28.49 -29.62 8.46
N ASP A 61 -27.31 -29.47 9.06
CA ASP A 61 -27.19 -29.01 10.45
C ASP A 61 -27.36 -27.50 10.62
N VAL A 62 -27.33 -26.73 9.54
CA VAL A 62 -27.69 -25.30 9.50
C VAL A 62 -28.17 -24.96 8.09
N ASN A 63 -29.44 -24.60 7.92
CA ASN A 63 -29.96 -24.14 6.62
C ASN A 63 -29.09 -23.00 6.05
N GLY A 64 -28.38 -23.28 4.96
CA GLY A 64 -27.56 -22.30 4.24
C GLY A 64 -26.28 -21.94 4.99
N ILE A 65 -25.23 -22.74 4.84
CA ILE A 65 -23.88 -22.35 5.24
C ILE A 65 -23.43 -21.24 4.27
N LYS A 66 -23.39 -19.99 4.76
CA LYS A 66 -22.96 -18.85 3.91
C LYS A 66 -21.45 -18.81 3.73
N ILE A 67 -20.67 -19.15 4.75
CA ILE A 67 -19.19 -19.08 4.73
C ILE A 67 -18.61 -20.13 5.68
N LEU A 68 -17.67 -20.95 5.20
CA LEU A 68 -16.74 -21.76 6.02
C LEU A 68 -15.34 -21.15 5.90
N THR A 69 -14.76 -20.67 7.02
CA THR A 69 -13.41 -20.07 7.05
C THR A 69 -12.49 -20.84 7.99
N LEU A 70 -11.27 -21.15 7.52
CA LEU A 70 -10.17 -21.75 8.27
C LEU A 70 -8.98 -20.78 8.31
N GLU A 71 -8.58 -20.31 9.49
CA GLU A 71 -7.55 -19.27 9.67
C GLU A 71 -6.12 -19.87 9.71
N ALA A 72 -5.10 -19.08 9.38
CA ALA A 72 -3.70 -19.49 9.18
C ALA A 72 -2.99 -20.15 10.40
N ALA A 73 -3.57 -20.10 11.60
CA ALA A 73 -3.04 -20.75 12.80
C ALA A 73 -3.58 -22.18 13.01
N ASP A 74 -4.53 -22.62 12.19
CA ASP A 74 -5.27 -23.87 12.37
C ASP A 74 -4.77 -24.98 11.42
N GLU A 75 -4.58 -26.19 11.96
CA GLU A 75 -4.27 -27.41 11.20
C GLU A 75 -5.41 -28.43 11.35
N ILE A 76 -6.03 -28.84 10.24
CA ILE A 76 -6.94 -29.99 10.22
C ILE A 76 -6.17 -31.22 9.74
N THR A 77 -5.79 -32.09 10.67
CA THR A 77 -5.18 -33.40 10.36
C THR A 77 -6.20 -34.51 10.55
N THR A 78 -6.55 -35.25 9.49
CA THR A 78 -7.40 -36.46 9.61
C THR A 78 -6.60 -37.72 9.27
N THR A 79 -6.82 -38.79 10.04
CA THR A 79 -6.05 -40.06 9.93
C THR A 79 -6.87 -41.23 9.41
N THR A 80 -8.17 -41.05 9.16
CA THR A 80 -9.09 -42.14 8.78
C THR A 80 -9.83 -41.95 7.46
N TYR A 81 -9.93 -40.73 6.92
CA TYR A 81 -10.66 -40.43 5.69
C TYR A 81 -10.16 -39.09 5.07
N HIS A 82 -10.98 -38.34 4.33
CA HIS A 82 -10.66 -37.00 3.78
C HIS A 82 -10.37 -35.96 4.86
N GLY A 83 -9.64 -34.89 4.52
CA GLY A 83 -9.42 -33.74 5.42
C GLY A 83 -10.73 -32.99 5.65
N ILE A 84 -11.33 -32.49 4.57
CA ILE A 84 -12.69 -31.94 4.53
C ILE A 84 -13.52 -32.74 3.51
N PHE A 85 -14.71 -33.18 3.91
CA PHE A 85 -15.67 -33.84 3.02
C PHE A 85 -17.00 -33.08 3.01
N ILE A 86 -17.34 -32.52 1.86
CA ILE A 86 -18.58 -31.79 1.62
C ILE A 86 -19.44 -32.66 0.71
N SER A 87 -20.66 -32.98 1.13
CA SER A 87 -21.57 -33.77 0.30
C SER A 87 -23.04 -33.40 0.51
N GLY A 88 -23.84 -33.60 -0.55
CA GLY A 88 -25.29 -33.38 -0.54
C GLY A 88 -25.73 -31.94 -0.84
N GLN A 89 -27.01 -31.66 -0.62
CA GLN A 89 -27.64 -30.36 -0.85
C GLN A 89 -27.99 -29.71 0.49
N PRO A 90 -27.97 -28.37 0.65
CA PRO A 90 -27.85 -27.30 -0.36
C PRO A 90 -26.42 -26.86 -0.76
N THR A 91 -26.35 -25.95 -1.74
CA THR A 91 -25.19 -25.16 -2.19
C THR A 91 -24.41 -24.51 -1.04
N VAL A 92 -23.09 -24.43 -1.16
CA VAL A 92 -22.20 -23.65 -0.28
C VAL A 92 -21.84 -22.35 -1.00
N ASP A 93 -22.14 -21.21 -0.38
CA ASP A 93 -21.88 -19.90 -0.99
C ASP A 93 -20.38 -19.56 -1.01
N SER A 94 -19.63 -19.90 0.05
CA SER A 94 -18.19 -19.60 0.14
C SER A 94 -17.44 -20.58 1.04
N LEU A 95 -16.28 -21.05 0.57
CA LEU A 95 -15.32 -21.87 1.29
C LEU A 95 -13.92 -21.22 1.23
N VAL A 96 -13.37 -20.82 2.37
CA VAL A 96 -12.07 -20.13 2.47
C VAL A 96 -11.09 -20.94 3.30
N ILE A 97 -9.94 -21.25 2.71
CA ILE A 97 -8.84 -22.02 3.29
C ILE A 97 -7.60 -21.12 3.39
N ASP A 98 -7.33 -20.60 4.59
CA ASP A 98 -6.10 -19.82 4.86
C ASP A 98 -5.09 -20.58 5.72
N GLY A 99 -5.49 -21.73 6.29
CA GLY A 99 -4.67 -22.65 7.08
C GLY A 99 -4.21 -23.91 6.34
N ASN A 100 -3.80 -24.93 7.10
CA ASN A 100 -3.30 -26.20 6.54
C ASN A 100 -4.33 -27.33 6.72
N ILE A 101 -4.63 -28.04 5.63
CA ILE A 101 -5.46 -29.25 5.62
C ILE A 101 -4.58 -30.42 5.22
N LEU A 102 -4.49 -31.43 6.08
CA LEU A 102 -3.69 -32.64 5.84
C LEU A 102 -4.53 -33.91 6.03
N SER A 103 -4.60 -34.72 4.97
CA SER A 103 -5.27 -36.03 4.98
C SER A 103 -4.24 -37.17 4.84
N ASN A 104 -4.01 -37.92 5.93
CA ASN A 104 -2.99 -38.99 5.98
C ASN A 104 -3.53 -40.41 5.71
N ALA A 105 -4.81 -40.55 5.36
CA ALA A 105 -5.44 -41.86 5.15
C ALA A 105 -5.31 -42.40 3.71
N GLY A 106 -5.24 -43.72 3.57
CA GLY A 106 -5.19 -44.43 2.28
C GLY A 106 -6.45 -44.18 1.43
N GLY A 107 -6.29 -43.60 0.24
CA GLY A 107 -7.36 -43.27 -0.71
C GLY A 107 -8.00 -41.89 -0.50
N SER A 108 -7.48 -41.05 0.39
CA SER A 108 -8.19 -39.85 0.87
C SER A 108 -7.64 -38.54 0.31
N SER A 109 -8.56 -37.68 -0.15
CA SER A 109 -8.32 -36.30 -0.57
C SER A 109 -8.19 -35.31 0.61
N GLY A 110 -7.37 -34.27 0.47
CA GLY A 110 -7.35 -33.13 1.40
C GLY A 110 -8.73 -32.49 1.51
N ILE A 111 -9.32 -32.14 0.38
CA ILE A 111 -10.73 -31.74 0.27
C ILE A 111 -11.45 -32.64 -0.74
N MET A 112 -12.65 -33.11 -0.41
CA MET A 112 -13.55 -33.79 -1.34
C MET A 112 -14.92 -33.11 -1.35
N ILE A 113 -15.39 -32.77 -2.54
CA ILE A 113 -16.73 -32.21 -2.82
C ILE A 113 -17.51 -33.25 -3.61
N ALA A 114 -18.67 -33.66 -3.09
CA ALA A 114 -19.47 -34.75 -3.64
C ALA A 114 -20.97 -34.41 -3.75
N GLY A 115 -21.44 -34.09 -4.97
CA GLY A 115 -22.85 -33.77 -5.24
C GLY A 115 -23.37 -32.51 -4.55
N THR A 116 -22.49 -31.51 -4.42
CA THR A 116 -22.75 -30.18 -3.86
C THR A 116 -22.21 -29.13 -4.83
N ASP A 117 -22.88 -27.99 -4.90
CA ASP A 117 -22.43 -26.81 -5.63
C ASP A 117 -21.69 -25.87 -4.67
N ILE A 118 -20.48 -25.44 -5.02
CA ILE A 118 -19.70 -24.43 -4.31
C ILE A 118 -19.63 -23.17 -5.18
N THR A 119 -20.15 -22.04 -4.71
CA THR A 119 -20.12 -20.78 -5.47
C THR A 119 -18.71 -20.18 -5.46
N SER A 120 -18.01 -20.14 -4.33
CA SER A 120 -16.59 -19.75 -4.30
C SER A 120 -15.76 -20.64 -3.36
N LEU A 121 -14.59 -21.04 -3.85
CA LEU A 121 -13.54 -21.67 -3.05
C LEU A 121 -12.27 -20.84 -3.19
N THR A 122 -11.75 -20.33 -2.07
CA THR A 122 -10.48 -19.60 -2.03
C THR A 122 -9.48 -20.37 -1.18
N ASN A 123 -8.30 -20.67 -1.73
CA ASN A 123 -7.17 -21.27 -1.02
C ASN A 123 -5.98 -20.32 -1.01
N THR A 124 -5.63 -19.80 0.16
CA THR A 124 -4.37 -19.09 0.43
C THR A 124 -3.39 -19.93 1.26
N GLY A 125 -3.88 -20.99 1.92
CA GLY A 125 -3.12 -21.93 2.73
C GLY A 125 -2.61 -23.17 1.98
N SER A 126 -2.56 -24.31 2.67
CA SER A 126 -2.10 -25.59 2.11
C SER A 126 -3.17 -26.67 2.18
N ILE A 127 -3.41 -27.36 1.06
CA ILE A 127 -4.32 -28.50 0.97
C ILE A 127 -3.52 -29.73 0.55
N GLU A 128 -3.36 -30.69 1.45
CA GLU A 128 -2.61 -31.92 1.21
C GLU A 128 -3.45 -33.18 1.48
N GLY A 129 -3.37 -34.11 0.53
CA GLY A 129 -3.89 -35.47 0.67
C GLY A 129 -3.27 -36.40 -0.37
N GLN A 130 -3.79 -37.61 -0.54
CA GLN A 130 -3.39 -38.46 -1.68
C GLN A 130 -3.83 -37.85 -3.01
N LEU A 131 -5.01 -37.23 -2.97
CA LEU A 131 -5.46 -36.18 -3.87
C LEU A 131 -5.46 -34.87 -3.06
N GLY A 132 -5.10 -33.73 -3.64
CA GLY A 132 -5.22 -32.45 -2.92
C GLY A 132 -6.69 -32.07 -2.76
N LEU A 133 -7.33 -31.75 -3.89
CA LEU A 133 -8.75 -31.43 -4.02
C LEU A 133 -9.42 -32.41 -4.99
N MET A 134 -10.62 -32.88 -4.63
CA MET A 134 -11.40 -33.80 -5.43
C MET A 134 -12.83 -33.30 -5.62
N VAL A 135 -13.30 -33.22 -6.86
CA VAL A 135 -14.70 -32.99 -7.22
C VAL A 135 -15.26 -34.28 -7.79
N ALA A 136 -16.34 -34.79 -7.19
CA ALA A 136 -16.92 -36.08 -7.53
C ALA A 136 -18.45 -36.05 -7.38
N SER A 137 -19.10 -37.12 -7.86
CA SER A 137 -20.51 -37.35 -7.60
C SER A 137 -20.72 -38.05 -6.24
N THR A 138 -21.92 -37.96 -5.67
CA THR A 138 -22.27 -38.62 -4.40
C THR A 138 -21.96 -40.14 -4.41
N PRO A 139 -21.33 -40.68 -3.34
CA PRO A 139 -21.15 -42.12 -3.20
C PRO A 139 -22.49 -42.84 -2.92
N GLY A 140 -22.91 -43.74 -3.81
CA GLY A 140 -24.10 -44.58 -3.64
C GLY A 140 -25.44 -43.89 -3.94
N GLY A 141 -26.32 -44.54 -4.70
CA GLY A 141 -27.60 -43.98 -5.17
C GLY A 141 -27.51 -43.38 -6.58
N THR A 142 -28.50 -42.55 -6.97
CA THR A 142 -28.44 -41.79 -8.23
C THR A 142 -27.32 -40.72 -8.12
N PRO A 143 -26.34 -40.70 -9.02
CA PRO A 143 -25.25 -39.74 -8.96
C PRO A 143 -25.77 -38.30 -9.02
N ILE A 144 -25.36 -37.49 -8.03
CA ILE A 144 -25.48 -36.03 -8.07
C ILE A 144 -24.08 -35.49 -8.26
N ASP A 145 -23.88 -34.66 -9.27
CA ASP A 145 -22.56 -34.16 -9.66
C ASP A 145 -22.15 -32.98 -8.78
N GLY A 146 -20.86 -32.89 -8.47
CA GLY A 146 -20.25 -31.77 -7.78
C GLY A 146 -19.88 -30.64 -8.75
N PHE A 147 -20.09 -29.41 -8.32
CA PHE A 147 -19.79 -28.22 -9.09
C PHE A 147 -19.02 -27.21 -8.24
N ILE A 148 -17.97 -26.61 -8.81
CA ILE A 148 -17.34 -25.41 -8.25
C ILE A 148 -17.46 -24.29 -9.29
N ASP A 149 -18.10 -23.20 -8.92
CA ASP A 149 -18.31 -22.07 -9.81
C ASP A 149 -17.04 -21.22 -9.97
N SER A 150 -16.35 -20.92 -8.86
CA SER A 150 -15.05 -20.24 -8.86
C SER A 150 -14.10 -20.85 -7.84
N LEU A 151 -12.92 -21.28 -8.29
CA LEU A 151 -11.81 -21.74 -7.45
C LEU A 151 -10.60 -20.81 -7.64
N THR A 152 -10.19 -20.11 -6.60
CA THR A 152 -8.99 -19.27 -6.58
C THR A 152 -7.92 -19.91 -5.69
N ASN A 153 -6.77 -20.25 -6.25
CA ASN A 153 -5.63 -20.80 -5.53
C ASN A 153 -4.44 -19.82 -5.59
N THR A 154 -4.09 -19.21 -4.46
CA THR A 154 -2.83 -18.48 -4.26
C THR A 154 -1.86 -19.24 -3.35
N GLY A 155 -2.35 -20.25 -2.63
CA GLY A 155 -1.57 -21.15 -1.78
C GLY A 155 -1.07 -22.41 -2.50
N THR A 156 -1.04 -23.53 -1.78
CA THR A 156 -0.54 -24.83 -2.29
C THR A 156 -1.63 -25.91 -2.26
N ILE A 157 -1.72 -26.70 -3.33
CA ILE A 157 -2.58 -27.90 -3.41
C ILE A 157 -1.71 -29.09 -3.81
N ILE A 158 -1.60 -30.07 -2.92
CA ILE A 158 -0.66 -31.19 -3.03
C ILE A 158 -1.45 -32.51 -3.01
N GLY A 159 -1.38 -33.24 -4.11
CA GLY A 159 -1.81 -34.64 -4.19
C GLY A 159 -0.61 -35.56 -4.07
N SER A 160 -0.23 -35.94 -2.85
CA SER A 160 1.01 -36.70 -2.55
C SER A 160 1.20 -38.00 -3.34
N ILE A 161 0.12 -38.62 -3.83
CA ILE A 161 0.19 -39.88 -4.61
C ILE A 161 -0.36 -39.72 -6.02
N SER A 162 -1.47 -38.99 -6.19
CA SER A 162 -2.20 -38.90 -7.45
C SER A 162 -2.08 -37.50 -8.03
N ALA A 163 -3.17 -36.73 -8.01
CA ALA A 163 -3.26 -35.40 -8.60
C ALA A 163 -3.52 -34.34 -7.54
N GLY A 164 -2.99 -33.14 -7.77
CA GLY A 164 -3.30 -31.98 -6.94
C GLY A 164 -4.80 -31.69 -6.98
N ILE A 165 -5.39 -31.60 -8.17
CA ILE A 165 -6.84 -31.48 -8.37
C ILE A 165 -7.34 -32.65 -9.23
N ALA A 166 -8.40 -33.32 -8.79
CA ALA A 166 -9.11 -34.32 -9.57
C ALA A 166 -10.60 -33.98 -9.74
N ILE A 167 -11.04 -33.86 -10.99
CA ILE A 167 -12.45 -33.74 -11.36
C ILE A 167 -12.88 -35.09 -11.92
N ASN A 168 -13.61 -35.89 -11.16
CA ASN A 168 -13.98 -37.25 -11.56
C ASN A 168 -15.10 -37.27 -12.62
N SER A 169 -15.27 -38.42 -13.28
CA SER A 169 -16.33 -38.70 -14.26
C SER A 169 -17.75 -38.43 -13.75
N ASN A 170 -18.72 -38.33 -14.67
CA ASN A 170 -20.13 -38.02 -14.44
C ASN A 170 -20.37 -36.53 -14.18
N GLY A 171 -20.27 -35.69 -15.21
CA GLY A 171 -20.79 -34.31 -15.15
C GLY A 171 -20.11 -33.32 -14.20
N ASN A 172 -19.17 -33.76 -13.35
CA ASN A 172 -18.50 -32.93 -12.35
C ASN A 172 -17.71 -31.82 -13.03
N ARG A 173 -17.74 -30.62 -12.46
CA ARG A 173 -17.24 -29.45 -13.16
C ARG A 173 -16.62 -28.42 -12.22
N ILE A 174 -15.55 -27.81 -12.70
CA ILE A 174 -15.05 -26.54 -12.19
C ILE A 174 -15.25 -25.53 -13.32
N ARG A 175 -16.03 -24.46 -13.07
CA ARG A 175 -16.28 -23.45 -14.10
C ARG A 175 -15.08 -22.56 -14.32
N THR A 176 -14.54 -21.99 -13.25
CA THR A 176 -13.32 -21.18 -13.31
C THR A 176 -12.32 -21.63 -12.25
N LEU A 177 -11.10 -21.97 -12.68
CA LEU A 177 -9.94 -22.16 -11.82
C LEU A 177 -8.92 -21.05 -12.11
N THR A 178 -8.63 -20.23 -11.10
CA THR A 178 -7.55 -19.24 -11.12
C THR A 178 -6.41 -19.74 -10.24
N ASN A 179 -5.34 -20.22 -10.86
CA ASN A 179 -4.14 -20.72 -10.20
C ASN A 179 -3.02 -19.67 -10.26
N MET A 180 -2.80 -18.99 -9.14
CA MET A 180 -1.67 -18.07 -8.90
C MET A 180 -0.61 -18.69 -7.97
N GLY A 181 -0.95 -19.79 -7.28
CA GLY A 181 -0.04 -20.54 -6.42
C GLY A 181 0.48 -21.81 -7.10
N VAL A 182 0.67 -22.87 -6.31
CA VAL A 182 1.25 -24.14 -6.77
C VAL A 182 0.26 -25.29 -6.63
N ILE A 183 0.04 -26.04 -7.71
CA ILE A 183 -0.68 -27.31 -7.73
C ILE A 183 0.31 -28.40 -8.13
N THR A 184 0.44 -29.45 -7.31
CA THR A 184 1.35 -30.56 -7.58
C THR A 184 0.68 -31.92 -7.36
N GLY A 185 0.90 -32.85 -8.28
CA GLY A 185 0.50 -34.24 -8.15
C GLY A 185 1.69 -35.19 -8.13
N GLY A 186 1.76 -36.06 -7.11
CA GLY A 186 2.80 -37.07 -6.94
C GLY A 186 2.84 -38.13 -8.04
N SER A 187 1.77 -38.25 -8.85
CA SER A 187 1.77 -39.08 -10.06
C SER A 187 2.39 -38.39 -11.29
N GLY A 188 2.87 -37.15 -11.14
CA GLY A 188 3.29 -36.29 -12.24
C GLY A 188 2.13 -35.65 -13.00
N VAL A 189 0.95 -35.56 -12.37
CA VAL A 189 -0.27 -34.96 -12.94
C VAL A 189 -0.87 -34.01 -11.92
N ASP A 190 -0.84 -32.72 -12.18
CA ASP A 190 -1.31 -31.70 -11.23
C ASP A 190 -2.83 -31.57 -11.28
N ILE A 191 -3.41 -31.58 -12.48
CA ILE A 191 -4.86 -31.55 -12.69
C ILE A 191 -5.27 -32.75 -13.54
N SER A 192 -6.21 -33.54 -13.03
CA SER A 192 -6.80 -34.68 -13.74
C SER A 192 -8.31 -34.47 -13.91
N VAL A 193 -8.79 -34.45 -15.15
CA VAL A 193 -10.23 -34.39 -15.48
C VAL A 193 -10.65 -35.73 -16.08
N GLY A 194 -11.55 -36.43 -15.38
CA GLY A 194 -12.07 -37.75 -15.72
C GLY A 194 -12.98 -37.76 -16.95
N GLY A 195 -13.13 -38.94 -17.57
CA GLY A 195 -13.89 -39.11 -18.80
C GLY A 195 -15.42 -39.08 -18.63
N ASN A 196 -16.14 -38.71 -19.69
CA ASN A 196 -17.59 -38.52 -19.82
C ASN A 196 -18.25 -37.50 -18.87
N GLY A 197 -18.59 -36.35 -19.44
CA GLY A 197 -19.43 -35.31 -18.85
C GLY A 197 -18.69 -34.27 -18.00
N SER A 198 -17.51 -34.60 -17.49
CA SER A 198 -16.75 -33.71 -16.60
C SER A 198 -15.95 -32.67 -17.37
N SER A 199 -15.83 -31.46 -16.82
CA SER A 199 -15.10 -30.37 -17.47
C SER A 199 -14.37 -29.45 -16.50
N LEU A 200 -13.32 -28.83 -17.04
CA LEU A 200 -12.77 -27.57 -16.54
C LEU A 200 -13.03 -26.54 -17.62
N ASP A 201 -13.88 -25.54 -17.38
CA ASP A 201 -14.23 -24.64 -18.49
C ASP A 201 -13.21 -23.53 -18.68
N THR A 202 -12.82 -22.84 -17.61
CA THR A 202 -11.85 -21.75 -17.66
C THR A 202 -10.69 -22.06 -16.73
N LEU A 203 -9.48 -22.10 -17.29
CA LEU A 203 -8.24 -22.19 -16.54
C LEU A 203 -7.45 -20.90 -16.73
N ILE A 204 -7.20 -20.19 -15.64
CA ILE A 204 -6.25 -19.08 -15.55
C ILE A 204 -5.04 -19.61 -14.77
N ASN A 205 -3.83 -19.53 -15.33
CA ASN A 205 -2.65 -20.13 -14.72
C ASN A 205 -1.42 -19.21 -14.78
N ALA A 206 -0.79 -18.99 -13.63
CA ALA A 206 0.52 -18.35 -13.50
C ALA A 206 1.67 -19.36 -13.26
N GLN A 207 1.36 -20.60 -12.86
CA GLN A 207 2.38 -21.62 -12.58
C GLN A 207 3.15 -22.02 -13.85
N GLY A 208 4.47 -21.86 -13.84
CA GLY A 208 5.37 -22.23 -14.92
C GLY A 208 6.84 -22.21 -14.50
N ASN A 209 7.72 -21.72 -15.38
CA ASN A 209 9.16 -21.52 -15.12
C ASN A 209 9.88 -22.75 -14.53
N GLY A 210 9.86 -23.86 -15.28
CA GLY A 210 10.48 -25.13 -14.85
C GLY A 210 9.58 -26.01 -13.98
N ASN A 211 8.39 -25.54 -13.60
CA ASN A 211 7.34 -26.33 -12.95
C ASN A 211 5.99 -26.17 -13.66
N ALA A 212 5.97 -26.42 -14.97
CA ALA A 212 4.75 -26.31 -15.79
C ALA A 212 3.60 -27.12 -15.19
N LEU A 213 2.40 -26.54 -15.17
CA LEU A 213 1.20 -27.19 -14.66
C LEU A 213 0.83 -28.38 -15.56
N THR A 214 0.90 -29.58 -15.02
CA THR A 214 0.62 -30.81 -15.76
C THR A 214 -0.88 -31.13 -15.76
N PHE A 215 -1.44 -31.37 -16.94
CA PHE A 215 -2.88 -31.49 -17.15
C PHE A 215 -3.23 -32.77 -17.91
N ARG A 216 -4.09 -33.60 -17.31
CA ARG A 216 -4.55 -34.86 -17.87
C ARG A 216 -6.06 -34.84 -18.06
N ALA A 217 -6.52 -34.79 -19.30
CA ALA A 217 -7.95 -34.83 -19.61
C ALA A 217 -8.22 -35.33 -21.04
N ALA A 218 -9.43 -35.86 -21.29
CA ALA A 218 -9.86 -36.25 -22.63
C ALA A 218 -10.12 -35.04 -23.55
N ASN A 219 -10.34 -33.85 -22.98
CA ASN A 219 -10.55 -32.60 -23.69
C ASN A 219 -9.69 -31.50 -23.07
N THR A 220 -9.34 -30.47 -23.84
CA THR A 220 -8.74 -29.25 -23.30
C THR A 220 -9.72 -28.56 -22.33
N PRO A 221 -9.23 -27.63 -21.49
CA PRO A 221 -10.12 -26.62 -20.92
C PRO A 221 -10.92 -25.92 -22.04
N GLY A 222 -12.11 -25.42 -21.73
CA GLY A 222 -12.89 -24.63 -22.69
C GLY A 222 -12.16 -23.35 -23.09
N THR A 223 -11.61 -22.65 -22.11
CA THR A 223 -10.78 -21.45 -22.21
C THR A 223 -9.52 -21.65 -21.37
N TYR A 224 -8.36 -21.41 -21.97
CA TYR A 224 -7.10 -21.26 -21.25
C TYR A 224 -6.63 -19.82 -21.34
N LYS A 225 -6.40 -19.18 -20.19
CA LYS A 225 -5.74 -17.88 -20.11
C LYS A 225 -4.39 -18.03 -19.39
N ILE A 226 -3.33 -17.64 -20.07
CA ILE A 226 -2.02 -17.52 -19.45
C ILE A 226 -1.97 -16.27 -18.59
N TYR A 227 -1.40 -16.36 -17.39
CA TYR A 227 -0.99 -15.20 -16.60
C TYR A 227 0.54 -15.03 -16.74
N ILE A 228 0.99 -13.82 -17.07
CA ILE A 228 2.41 -13.52 -17.31
C ILE A 228 2.88 -12.57 -16.22
N THR A 229 3.83 -13.03 -15.40
CA THR A 229 4.46 -12.20 -14.35
C THR A 229 5.67 -11.45 -14.91
N SER A 230 6.44 -12.10 -15.78
CA SER A 230 7.62 -11.54 -16.46
C SER A 230 7.99 -12.33 -17.72
N THR A 231 9.05 -11.93 -18.42
CA THR A 231 9.58 -12.65 -19.59
C THR A 231 10.17 -14.03 -19.28
N SER A 232 10.49 -14.31 -18.01
CA SER A 232 11.01 -15.59 -17.54
C SER A 232 10.06 -16.35 -16.63
N ASP A 233 8.97 -15.72 -16.20
CA ASP A 233 7.98 -16.31 -15.29
C ASP A 233 6.55 -16.08 -15.78
N TYR A 234 5.94 -17.15 -16.28
CA TYR A 234 4.64 -17.13 -16.92
C TYR A 234 4.00 -18.51 -16.87
N GLY A 235 2.68 -18.55 -16.95
CA GLY A 235 1.91 -19.80 -16.94
C GLY A 235 2.29 -20.74 -18.07
N GLN A 236 2.67 -21.97 -17.73
CA GLN A 236 2.92 -23.05 -18.69
C GLN A 236 1.99 -24.22 -18.41
N LEU A 237 1.36 -24.75 -19.45
CA LEU A 237 0.44 -25.89 -19.37
C LEU A 237 1.01 -27.08 -20.15
N SER A 238 1.26 -28.19 -19.48
CA SER A 238 1.80 -29.40 -20.11
C SER A 238 0.78 -30.54 -20.09
N PHE A 239 0.36 -31.00 -21.26
CA PHE A 239 -0.58 -32.10 -21.38
C PHE A 239 0.13 -33.45 -21.25
N VAL A 240 -0.44 -34.34 -20.43
CA VAL A 240 0.08 -35.70 -20.19
C VAL A 240 -0.93 -36.78 -20.58
N ASN A 241 -0.44 -37.90 -21.12
CA ASN A 241 -1.18 -38.87 -21.92
C ASN A 241 -2.55 -39.32 -21.38
N VAL A 242 -3.57 -39.22 -22.25
CA VAL A 242 -4.91 -39.78 -22.05
C VAL A 242 -5.20 -40.86 -23.09
N GLY A 243 -4.74 -42.09 -22.78
CA GLY A 243 -5.13 -43.30 -23.51
C GLY A 243 -4.70 -43.35 -24.99
N GLY A 244 -3.73 -42.53 -25.42
CA GLY A 244 -3.26 -42.46 -26.80
C GLY A 244 -4.17 -41.71 -27.77
N ALA A 245 -5.15 -40.94 -27.28
CA ALA A 245 -5.98 -40.08 -28.12
C ALA A 245 -5.31 -38.71 -28.34
N ASP A 246 -5.44 -38.16 -29.55
CA ASP A 246 -4.95 -36.82 -29.88
C ASP A 246 -5.70 -35.73 -29.10
N ILE A 247 -4.98 -34.66 -28.76
CA ILE A 247 -5.55 -33.53 -28.01
C ILE A 247 -6.06 -32.49 -29.01
N ASN A 248 -7.36 -32.20 -28.93
CA ASN A 248 -8.04 -31.33 -29.89
C ASN A 248 -8.14 -29.89 -29.40
N PHE A 249 -7.48 -28.97 -30.10
CA PHE A 249 -7.47 -27.54 -29.82
C PHE A 249 -8.49 -26.74 -30.63
N SER A 250 -9.28 -27.37 -31.52
CA SER A 250 -10.26 -26.65 -32.36
C SER A 250 -11.30 -25.87 -31.56
N SER A 251 -11.73 -26.41 -30.41
CA SER A 251 -12.76 -25.77 -29.56
C SER A 251 -12.21 -24.96 -28.39
N MET A 252 -10.89 -25.00 -28.14
CA MET A 252 -10.28 -24.26 -27.04
C MET A 252 -10.16 -22.78 -27.39
N THR A 253 -10.64 -21.90 -26.51
CA THR A 253 -10.32 -20.46 -26.56
C THR A 253 -9.02 -20.21 -25.81
N PHE A 254 -8.14 -19.40 -26.38
CA PHE A 254 -6.93 -18.92 -25.72
C PHE A 254 -7.06 -17.42 -25.42
N GLY A 255 -6.41 -16.95 -24.36
CA GLY A 255 -6.24 -15.53 -24.10
C GLY A 255 -5.15 -15.26 -23.07
N ILE A 256 -4.99 -13.99 -22.74
CA ILE A 256 -4.09 -13.53 -21.67
C ILE A 256 -4.97 -13.06 -20.50
N ALA A 257 -4.58 -13.41 -19.28
CA ALA A 257 -5.30 -13.06 -18.07
C ALA A 257 -5.08 -11.60 -17.70
N GLU A 258 -6.11 -10.95 -17.17
CA GLU A 258 -6.04 -9.57 -16.68
C GLU A 258 -4.96 -9.45 -15.59
N GLY A 259 -4.22 -8.34 -15.59
CA GLY A 259 -3.10 -8.09 -14.70
C GLY A 259 -1.77 -8.71 -15.16
N SER A 260 -1.72 -9.37 -16.33
CA SER A 260 -0.46 -9.86 -16.92
C SER A 260 0.45 -8.71 -17.36
N THR A 261 1.76 -8.87 -17.18
CA THR A 261 2.82 -7.96 -17.63
C THR A 261 3.47 -8.49 -18.91
N LEU A 262 3.19 -7.87 -20.06
CA LEU A 262 3.69 -8.33 -21.36
C LEU A 262 4.96 -7.58 -21.78
N ALA A 263 5.95 -8.31 -22.29
CA ALA A 263 7.01 -7.79 -23.14
C ALA A 263 6.77 -8.14 -24.62
N ASN A 264 7.35 -7.34 -25.52
CA ASN A 264 7.43 -7.61 -26.96
C ASN A 264 8.42 -8.75 -27.25
N THR A 265 7.96 -9.98 -27.03
CA THR A 265 8.76 -11.19 -27.17
C THR A 265 7.86 -12.37 -27.54
N THR A 266 8.49 -13.50 -27.84
CA THR A 266 7.82 -14.79 -27.93
C THR A 266 8.00 -15.53 -26.61
N TYR A 267 6.91 -15.88 -25.94
CA TYR A 267 6.92 -16.80 -24.81
C TYR A 267 6.89 -18.22 -25.36
N ALA A 268 7.98 -18.94 -25.12
CA ALA A 268 8.14 -20.30 -25.60
C ALA A 268 7.34 -21.29 -24.74
N ASP A 269 6.90 -22.39 -25.35
CA ASP A 269 6.41 -23.56 -24.64
C ASP A 269 5.25 -23.26 -23.65
N VAL A 270 4.39 -22.30 -23.99
CA VAL A 270 3.24 -21.93 -23.13
C VAL A 270 2.23 -23.05 -23.01
N ILE A 271 2.13 -23.89 -24.05
CA ILE A 271 1.40 -25.15 -24.02
C ILE A 271 2.28 -26.23 -24.64
N THR A 272 2.52 -27.31 -23.91
CA THR A 272 3.31 -28.46 -24.37
C THR A 272 2.56 -29.77 -24.20
N ASN A 273 3.10 -30.86 -24.73
CA ASN A 273 2.68 -32.22 -24.36
C ASN A 273 3.88 -33.15 -24.13
N ASP A 274 3.61 -34.31 -23.54
CA ASP A 274 4.59 -35.36 -23.25
C ASP A 274 5.11 -36.15 -24.47
N SER A 275 4.89 -35.63 -25.68
CA SER A 275 5.25 -36.22 -26.99
C SER A 275 4.60 -37.57 -27.30
N ALA A 276 3.70 -38.07 -26.43
CA ALA A 276 3.07 -39.38 -26.61
C ALA A 276 1.82 -39.33 -27.51
N VAL A 277 1.27 -38.14 -27.76
CA VAL A 277 0.07 -37.90 -28.57
C VAL A 277 0.23 -36.64 -29.43
N ALA A 278 -0.49 -36.53 -30.55
CA ALA A 278 -0.42 -35.35 -31.40
C ALA A 278 -1.42 -34.26 -30.97
N PHE A 279 -1.08 -33.01 -31.30
CA PHE A 279 -2.06 -31.93 -31.30
C PHE A 279 -2.83 -31.93 -32.62
N ILE A 280 -4.16 -31.86 -32.54
CA ILE A 280 -5.05 -31.68 -33.70
C ILE A 280 -5.85 -30.38 -33.54
N GLY A 281 -6.31 -29.82 -34.65
CA GLY A 281 -6.96 -28.49 -34.62
C GLY A 281 -5.98 -27.35 -34.38
N THR A 282 -4.77 -27.47 -34.93
CA THR A 282 -3.60 -26.61 -34.67
C THR A 282 -3.59 -25.30 -35.45
N THR A 283 -4.76 -24.71 -35.70
CA THR A 283 -4.85 -23.40 -36.34
C THR A 283 -4.35 -22.32 -35.37
N THR A 284 -3.49 -21.43 -35.85
CA THR A 284 -3.06 -20.23 -35.10
C THR A 284 -4.28 -19.53 -34.50
N LYS A 285 -4.19 -19.21 -33.21
CA LYS A 285 -5.23 -18.43 -32.52
C LYS A 285 -4.70 -17.02 -32.34
N THR A 286 -5.56 -16.03 -32.53
CA THR A 286 -5.20 -14.62 -32.38
C THR A 286 -6.23 -13.91 -31.51
N GLY A 287 -5.83 -12.82 -30.88
CA GLY A 287 -6.74 -11.95 -30.16
C GLY A 287 -6.04 -10.69 -29.68
N THR A 288 -6.74 -9.93 -28.86
CA THR A 288 -6.25 -8.69 -28.27
C THR A 288 -6.27 -8.79 -26.75
N TYR A 289 -5.30 -8.13 -26.10
CA TYR A 289 -5.22 -7.97 -24.66
C TYR A 289 -5.21 -6.48 -24.34
N LEU A 290 -6.10 -6.04 -23.45
CA LEU A 290 -6.12 -4.65 -23.00
C LEU A 290 -5.20 -4.51 -21.78
N TYR A 291 -4.17 -3.68 -21.90
CA TYR A 291 -3.26 -3.34 -20.82
C TYR A 291 -3.29 -1.82 -20.61
N ASN A 292 -3.75 -1.37 -19.44
CA ASN A 292 -3.90 0.06 -19.10
C ASN A 292 -4.58 0.89 -20.21
N GLY A 293 -5.59 0.33 -20.88
CA GLY A 293 -6.33 0.99 -21.97
C GLY A 293 -5.75 0.81 -23.38
N SER A 294 -4.56 0.23 -23.52
CA SER A 294 -3.92 -0.06 -24.82
C SER A 294 -4.18 -1.51 -25.27
N SER A 295 -4.48 -1.73 -26.55
CA SER A 295 -4.73 -3.05 -27.12
C SER A 295 -3.44 -3.67 -27.67
N ILE A 296 -3.03 -4.81 -27.12
CA ILE A 296 -1.89 -5.61 -27.56
C ILE A 296 -2.41 -6.82 -28.32
N ASP A 297 -2.08 -6.91 -29.60
CA ASP A 297 -2.37 -8.08 -30.42
C ASP A 297 -1.43 -9.23 -30.04
N TRP A 298 -1.97 -10.45 -30.02
CA TRP A 298 -1.20 -11.66 -29.74
C TRP A 298 -1.55 -12.79 -30.71
N SER A 299 -0.59 -13.68 -30.95
CA SER A 299 -0.76 -14.89 -31.75
C SER A 299 -0.24 -16.11 -31.00
N LEU A 300 -1.08 -17.11 -30.77
CA LEU A 300 -0.67 -18.42 -30.28
C LEU A 300 -0.37 -19.33 -31.47
N ILE A 301 0.90 -19.69 -31.65
CA ILE A 301 1.43 -20.37 -32.83
C ILE A 301 1.94 -21.75 -32.46
N TYR A 302 1.48 -22.78 -33.18
CA TYR A 302 1.96 -24.15 -33.03
C TYR A 302 3.29 -24.35 -33.75
N ASP A 303 4.27 -24.96 -33.09
CA ASP A 303 5.63 -25.20 -33.61
C ASP A 303 5.71 -26.32 -34.67
N GLY A 304 4.62 -27.05 -34.88
CA GLY A 304 4.55 -28.18 -35.81
C GLY A 304 4.89 -29.54 -35.18
N THR A 305 5.26 -29.57 -33.90
CA THR A 305 5.70 -30.78 -33.20
C THR A 305 4.91 -31.01 -31.90
N TYR A 306 5.24 -30.33 -30.80
CA TYR A 306 4.70 -30.61 -29.47
C TYR A 306 4.48 -29.36 -28.61
N ALA A 307 4.67 -28.17 -29.17
CA ALA A 307 4.60 -26.93 -28.41
C ALA A 307 3.79 -25.83 -29.12
N TRP A 308 3.09 -25.04 -28.34
CA TRP A 308 2.55 -23.74 -28.76
C TRP A 308 3.35 -22.64 -28.09
N ASN A 309 3.69 -21.63 -28.89
CA ASN A 309 4.38 -20.43 -28.46
C ASN A 309 3.40 -19.26 -28.52
N LEU A 310 3.44 -18.40 -27.51
CA LEU A 310 2.69 -17.15 -27.52
C LEU A 310 3.61 -16.08 -28.11
N ASP A 311 3.29 -15.66 -29.31
CA ASP A 311 4.01 -14.61 -30.02
C ASP A 311 3.33 -13.26 -29.83
N ILE A 312 4.09 -12.34 -29.23
CA ILE A 312 3.77 -10.91 -29.16
C ILE A 312 4.67 -10.13 -30.13
N THR A 313 5.61 -10.78 -30.84
CA THR A 313 6.49 -10.13 -31.82
C THR A 313 5.77 -9.93 -33.14
N GLY A 314 5.75 -8.69 -33.65
CA GLY A 314 5.01 -8.36 -34.87
C GLY A 314 3.61 -7.79 -34.63
N VAL A 315 3.38 -7.23 -33.43
CA VAL A 315 2.32 -6.25 -33.20
C VAL A 315 2.31 -5.28 -34.39
N SER A 316 1.22 -5.26 -35.16
CA SER A 316 0.80 -3.97 -35.72
C SER A 316 0.41 -3.15 -34.51
N VAL A 317 1.42 -2.54 -33.87
CA VAL A 317 1.20 -1.41 -32.99
C VAL A 317 0.41 -0.50 -33.90
N VAL A 318 -0.85 -0.24 -33.56
CA VAL A 318 -1.51 0.94 -34.10
C VAL A 318 -0.45 2.04 -33.95
N ALA A 319 -0.03 2.63 -35.06
CA ALA A 319 1.06 3.60 -35.02
C ALA A 319 0.80 4.57 -33.86
N GLY A 320 1.75 4.69 -32.93
CA GLY A 320 1.79 5.79 -31.97
C GLY A 320 1.67 5.43 -30.49
N SER A 321 2.56 4.60 -29.92
CA SER A 321 2.91 4.76 -28.50
C SER A 321 4.42 4.80 -28.17
N PRO A 322 5.27 5.46 -28.99
CA PRO A 322 6.71 5.47 -28.78
C PRO A 322 7.14 6.13 -27.46
N LEU A 323 6.34 7.03 -26.89
CA LEU A 323 6.67 7.70 -25.63
C LEU A 323 6.39 6.79 -24.44
N PHE A 324 5.26 6.08 -24.45
CA PHE A 324 4.91 5.14 -23.40
C PHE A 324 5.92 4.00 -23.32
N ASP A 325 6.31 3.45 -24.48
CA ASP A 325 7.30 2.38 -24.56
C ASP A 325 8.67 2.85 -24.03
N ALA A 326 9.07 4.08 -24.37
CA ALA A 326 10.33 4.66 -23.90
C ALA A 326 10.33 4.87 -22.38
N SER A 327 9.27 5.47 -21.83
CA SER A 327 9.14 5.69 -20.38
C SER A 327 9.07 4.37 -19.60
N LEU A 328 8.39 3.35 -20.15
CA LEU A 328 8.32 2.02 -19.55
C LEU A 328 9.67 1.30 -19.57
N ALA A 329 10.38 1.33 -20.71
CA ALA A 329 11.68 0.68 -20.87
C ALA A 329 12.74 1.26 -19.91
N LEU A 330 12.62 2.55 -19.58
CA LEU A 330 13.54 3.27 -18.70
C LEU A 330 13.06 3.35 -17.24
N GLY A 331 11.90 2.77 -16.92
CA GLY A 331 11.36 2.74 -15.56
C GLY A 331 10.84 4.08 -15.05
N ASN A 332 10.55 5.04 -15.94
CA ASN A 332 9.96 6.33 -15.59
C ASN A 332 8.44 6.18 -15.40
N THR A 333 8.06 5.61 -14.26
CA THR A 333 6.67 5.23 -13.98
C THR A 333 5.74 6.43 -13.83
N ALA A 334 6.23 7.57 -13.33
CA ALA A 334 5.45 8.81 -13.21
C ALA A 334 5.04 9.36 -14.58
N SER A 335 5.86 9.13 -15.60
CA SER A 335 5.62 9.60 -16.96
C SER A 335 4.63 8.75 -17.77
N LEU A 336 4.22 7.57 -17.29
CA LEU A 336 3.42 6.63 -18.09
C LEU A 336 2.04 7.19 -18.48
N GLY A 337 1.36 7.86 -17.55
CA GLY A 337 0.05 8.48 -17.81
C GLY A 337 0.15 9.58 -18.88
N ALA A 338 1.10 10.50 -18.70
CA ALA A 338 1.35 11.59 -19.64
C ALA A 338 1.80 11.07 -21.01
N ALA A 339 2.72 10.11 -21.04
CA ALA A 339 3.21 9.49 -22.27
C ALA A 339 2.06 8.91 -23.09
N GLN A 340 1.14 8.18 -22.44
CA GLN A 340 -0.04 7.61 -23.08
C GLN A 340 -0.99 8.70 -23.61
N ALA A 341 -1.23 9.76 -22.83
CA ALA A 341 -2.07 10.87 -23.26
C ALA A 341 -1.51 11.61 -24.48
N ILE A 342 -0.18 11.79 -24.53
CA ILE A 342 0.52 12.40 -25.67
C ILE A 342 0.46 11.47 -26.89
N ASP A 343 0.78 10.19 -26.71
CA ASP A 343 0.80 9.18 -27.76
C ASP A 343 -0.57 9.03 -28.45
N ALA A 344 -1.65 9.17 -27.68
CA ALA A 344 -3.02 9.16 -28.19
C ALA A 344 -3.41 10.43 -28.99
N SER A 345 -2.59 11.49 -28.95
CA SER A 345 -2.82 12.76 -29.63
C SER A 345 -1.76 13.00 -30.72
N PRO A 346 -2.10 12.84 -32.03
CA PRO A 346 -1.14 13.03 -33.10
C PRO A 346 -0.48 14.43 -33.13
N GLU A 347 -1.18 15.45 -32.66
CA GLU A 347 -0.67 16.83 -32.58
C GLU A 347 0.37 16.99 -31.48
N LEU A 348 0.14 16.38 -30.31
CA LEU A 348 1.12 16.39 -29.21
C LEU A 348 2.32 15.48 -29.55
N LEU A 349 2.06 14.26 -30.03
CA LEU A 349 3.10 13.31 -30.40
C LEU A 349 4.08 13.87 -31.44
N ALA A 350 3.59 14.70 -32.37
CA ALA A 350 4.43 15.36 -33.38
C ALA A 350 5.49 16.32 -32.81
N LEU A 351 5.36 16.73 -31.54
CA LEU A 351 6.35 17.57 -30.85
C LEU A 351 7.56 16.77 -30.36
N PHE A 352 7.44 15.45 -30.26
CA PHE A 352 8.47 14.58 -29.70
C PHE A 352 9.26 13.89 -30.81
N SER A 353 10.58 13.90 -30.68
CA SER A 353 11.48 13.18 -31.58
C SER A 353 12.81 12.90 -30.88
N GLY A 354 13.45 11.78 -31.19
CA GLY A 354 14.73 11.42 -30.59
C GLY A 354 14.88 9.93 -30.36
N ALA A 355 15.95 9.56 -29.66
CA ALA A 355 16.15 8.22 -29.13
C ALA A 355 15.31 8.01 -27.85
N GLU A 356 15.14 6.75 -27.44
CA GLU A 356 14.33 6.32 -26.30
C GLU A 356 14.55 7.17 -25.03
N GLN A 357 15.80 7.37 -24.61
CA GLN A 357 16.12 8.22 -23.45
C GLN A 357 15.60 9.66 -23.60
N GLN A 358 15.80 10.27 -24.77
CA GLN A 358 15.37 11.64 -25.01
C GLN A 358 13.84 11.77 -25.01
N LEU A 359 13.14 10.72 -25.44
CA LEU A 359 11.68 10.67 -25.41
C LEU A 359 11.17 10.56 -23.97
N SER A 360 11.75 9.68 -23.15
CA SER A 360 11.35 9.55 -21.74
C SER A 360 11.64 10.84 -20.96
N ASP A 361 12.82 11.43 -21.12
CA ASP A 361 13.18 12.68 -20.43
C ASP A 361 12.29 13.86 -20.91
N ALA A 362 11.91 13.86 -22.18
CA ALA A 362 10.98 14.85 -22.72
C ALA A 362 9.59 14.74 -22.10
N VAL A 363 9.04 13.53 -21.98
CA VAL A 363 7.75 13.31 -21.29
C VAL A 363 7.84 13.71 -19.83
N GLU A 364 8.95 13.41 -19.16
CA GLU A 364 9.10 13.79 -17.75
C GLU A 364 9.03 15.31 -17.57
N SER A 365 9.67 16.08 -18.47
CA SER A 365 9.56 17.53 -18.44
C SER A 365 8.12 18.03 -18.65
N THR A 366 7.23 17.20 -19.24
CA THR A 366 5.84 17.54 -19.49
C THR A 366 4.89 17.29 -18.31
N LEU A 367 5.35 16.66 -17.23
CA LEU A 367 4.57 16.41 -16.01
C LEU A 367 4.25 17.70 -15.24
N PRO A 368 3.16 17.73 -14.46
CA PRO A 368 2.86 18.84 -13.56
C PRO A 368 3.95 19.03 -12.49
N GLY A 369 4.02 20.23 -11.92
CA GLY A 369 5.08 20.67 -11.00
C GLY A 369 5.41 19.64 -9.93
N ILE A 370 6.70 19.28 -9.83
CA ILE A 370 7.26 18.37 -8.81
C ILE A 370 6.43 17.09 -8.67
N SER A 371 6.10 16.47 -9.82
CA SER A 371 5.35 15.21 -9.91
C SER A 371 4.10 15.13 -9.01
N GLY A 372 3.39 16.24 -8.81
CA GLY A 372 2.19 16.28 -7.97
C GLY A 372 2.41 16.48 -6.46
N GLY A 373 3.56 16.99 -6.04
CA GLY A 373 3.93 17.12 -4.61
C GLY A 373 3.64 18.48 -3.94
N VAL A 374 2.89 19.40 -4.55
CA VAL A 374 2.76 20.78 -4.02
C VAL A 374 2.02 20.82 -2.67
N SER A 375 0.96 20.03 -2.51
CA SER A 375 0.25 19.89 -1.23
C SER A 375 1.16 19.33 -0.13
N GLN A 376 1.98 18.33 -0.45
CA GLN A 376 3.01 17.77 0.45
C GLN A 376 4.09 18.80 0.80
N MET A 377 4.60 19.54 -0.18
CA MET A 377 5.61 20.60 0.02
C MET A 377 5.11 21.67 0.98
N THR A 378 3.85 22.06 0.87
CA THR A 378 3.24 23.06 1.77
C THR A 378 3.29 22.62 3.24
N ASN A 379 3.29 21.31 3.52
CA ASN A 379 3.47 20.80 4.88
C ASN A 379 4.84 21.12 5.47
N ILE A 380 5.87 21.36 4.65
CA ILE A 380 7.21 21.75 5.12
C ILE A 380 7.14 23.13 5.80
N ALA A 381 6.50 24.10 5.14
CA ALA A 381 6.25 25.41 5.72
C ALA A 381 5.39 25.32 7.01
N ILE A 382 4.36 24.45 7.01
CA ILE A 382 3.50 24.22 8.18
C ILE A 382 4.32 23.70 9.37
N ASN A 383 5.16 22.68 9.13
CA ASN A 383 6.00 22.06 10.14
C ASN A 383 7.05 23.04 10.69
N ALA A 384 7.64 23.88 9.83
CA ALA A 384 8.55 24.94 10.26
C ALA A 384 7.87 25.90 11.25
N VAL A 385 6.65 26.39 10.96
CA VAL A 385 5.91 27.27 11.88
C VAL A 385 5.49 26.53 13.16
N THR A 386 5.07 25.26 13.06
CA THR A 386 4.78 24.41 14.24
C THR A 386 6.02 24.28 15.14
N GLY A 387 7.19 24.00 14.58
CA GLY A 387 8.44 23.92 15.33
C GLY A 387 8.83 25.25 15.99
N VAL A 388 8.60 26.37 15.30
CA VAL A 388 8.82 27.72 15.84
C VAL A 388 7.98 27.98 17.09
N VAL A 389 6.66 27.70 17.05
CA VAL A 389 5.75 27.89 18.18
C VAL A 389 6.01 26.88 19.29
N SER A 390 6.32 25.62 18.97
CA SER A 390 6.66 24.59 19.96
C SER A 390 7.90 24.99 20.77
N ALA A 391 8.96 25.45 20.08
CA ALA A 391 10.16 25.96 20.74
C ALA A 391 9.88 27.17 21.64
N ARG A 392 8.88 28.01 21.28
CA ARG A 392 8.42 29.11 22.14
C ARG A 392 7.73 28.59 23.40
N GLN A 393 6.83 27.61 23.27
CA GLN A 393 6.14 26.99 24.41
C GLN A 393 7.13 26.33 25.38
N ASP A 394 8.16 25.67 24.86
CA ASP A 394 9.22 25.04 25.65
C ASP A 394 10.08 26.06 26.41
N SER A 395 10.46 27.16 25.74
CA SER A 395 11.31 28.20 26.34
C SER A 395 10.65 28.92 27.53
N THR A 396 9.32 29.01 27.57
CA THR A 396 8.59 29.72 28.65
C THR A 396 8.52 28.89 29.93
N ARG A 397 8.63 27.56 29.86
CA ARG A 397 8.47 26.67 31.03
C ARG A 397 9.71 26.51 31.90
N GLY A 398 10.88 26.94 31.43
CA GLY A 398 12.16 26.86 32.17
C GLY A 398 12.40 27.97 33.21
N LEU A 399 11.44 28.87 33.44
CA LEU A 399 11.60 30.08 34.28
C LEU A 399 10.68 30.15 35.50
N SER A 400 9.72 29.23 35.64
CA SER A 400 8.67 29.34 36.67
C SER A 400 9.03 28.64 37.99
N SER A 401 10.26 28.82 38.47
CA SER A 401 10.64 28.49 39.85
C SER A 401 10.77 29.77 40.68
N GLY A 402 9.63 30.45 40.87
CA GLY A 402 9.36 31.36 41.99
C GLY A 402 10.02 32.73 41.96
N ASP A 403 9.34 33.73 41.40
CA ASP A 403 8.98 34.94 42.15
C ASP A 403 7.90 35.75 41.40
N GLY A 404 6.98 36.37 42.15
CA GLY A 404 6.19 37.53 41.76
C GLY A 404 5.26 37.47 40.54
N PHE A 405 3.96 37.31 40.80
CA PHE A 405 2.83 37.81 39.99
C PHE A 405 3.10 39.24 39.44
N MET A 406 3.67 39.37 38.24
CA MET A 406 3.84 40.65 37.54
C MET A 406 3.67 40.44 36.04
N THR A 407 2.43 40.39 35.57
CA THR A 407 2.03 40.74 34.18
C THR A 407 2.95 40.22 33.04
N ASP A 408 3.09 38.91 32.89
CA ASP A 408 3.98 38.27 31.91
C ASP A 408 3.39 38.21 30.50
N ARG A 409 3.22 39.37 29.89
CA ARG A 409 2.87 39.52 28.47
C ARG A 409 4.16 39.60 27.67
N HIS A 410 4.41 38.62 26.82
CA HIS A 410 5.62 38.56 26.01
C HIS A 410 5.30 38.86 24.55
N ILE A 411 6.15 39.64 23.91
CA ILE A 411 6.24 39.71 22.46
C ILE A 411 7.53 39.00 22.06
N TRP A 412 7.44 38.11 21.08
CA TRP A 412 8.58 37.40 20.54
C TRP A 412 8.63 37.55 19.02
N PHE A 413 9.86 37.53 18.51
CA PHE A 413 10.19 37.67 17.11
C PHE A 413 11.24 36.61 16.78
N LYS A 414 10.95 35.78 15.77
CA LYS A 414 11.76 34.62 15.43
C LYS A 414 11.96 34.52 13.92
N PRO A 415 13.06 35.05 13.37
CA PRO A 415 13.51 34.69 12.04
C PRO A 415 13.98 33.23 12.04
N PHE A 416 13.70 32.55 10.93
CA PHE A 416 14.12 31.19 10.69
C PHE A 416 14.38 30.97 9.21
N GLY A 417 15.14 29.94 8.90
CA GLY A 417 15.31 29.45 7.55
C GLY A 417 15.67 27.98 7.57
N GLY A 418 15.56 27.34 6.43
CA GLY A 418 15.83 25.93 6.29
C GLY A 418 16.12 25.55 4.86
N TRP A 419 16.63 24.34 4.72
CA TRP A 419 16.92 23.72 3.45
C TRP A 419 16.41 22.27 3.52
N THR A 420 15.65 21.89 2.51
CA THR A 420 15.11 20.54 2.36
C THR A 420 15.68 19.91 1.10
N GLU A 421 16.07 18.65 1.20
CA GLU A 421 16.43 17.81 0.06
C GLU A 421 15.54 16.56 0.07
N GLN A 422 14.89 16.30 -1.05
CA GLN A 422 14.19 15.07 -1.36
C GLN A 422 14.96 14.34 -2.47
N ASP A 423 15.51 13.16 -2.19
CA ASP A 423 16.19 12.34 -3.18
C ASP A 423 15.17 11.63 -4.11
N THR A 424 15.63 11.14 -5.26
CA THR A 424 14.84 10.30 -6.17
C THR A 424 14.33 9.05 -5.45
N ARG A 425 13.00 8.84 -5.47
CA ARG A 425 12.33 7.71 -4.80
C ARG A 425 11.19 7.20 -5.67
N GLN A 426 10.99 5.88 -5.69
CA GLN A 426 9.88 5.23 -6.43
C GLN A 426 9.77 5.61 -7.92
N GLY A 427 10.91 5.90 -8.58
CA GLY A 427 10.95 6.31 -9.99
C GLY A 427 10.50 7.74 -10.25
N VAL A 428 10.43 8.57 -9.21
CA VAL A 428 10.09 9.99 -9.26
C VAL A 428 11.31 10.81 -8.87
N ASN A 429 11.67 11.80 -9.68
CA ASN A 429 12.80 12.67 -9.40
C ASN A 429 12.54 13.57 -8.18
N GLY A 430 13.63 13.82 -7.45
CA GLY A 430 13.66 14.63 -6.24
C GLY A 430 13.56 16.14 -6.47
N TYR A 431 13.69 16.89 -5.39
CA TYR A 431 13.67 18.35 -5.39
C TYR A 431 14.38 18.94 -4.16
N ASP A 432 14.78 20.19 -4.29
CA ASP A 432 15.43 20.99 -3.27
C ASP A 432 14.57 22.20 -2.93
N ILE A 433 14.55 22.58 -1.65
CA ILE A 433 13.82 23.76 -1.17
C ILE A 433 14.71 24.58 -0.27
N ASP A 434 14.84 25.86 -0.58
CA ASP A 434 15.41 26.87 0.30
C ASP A 434 14.28 27.73 0.86
N SER A 435 14.15 27.78 2.18
CA SER A 435 13.10 28.54 2.86
C SER A 435 13.68 29.57 3.81
N TYR A 436 13.05 30.74 3.86
CA TYR A 436 13.29 31.72 4.91
C TYR A 436 11.98 32.35 5.35
N GLY A 437 11.90 32.68 6.64
CA GLY A 437 10.66 33.11 7.23
C GLY A 437 10.84 33.92 8.49
N LEU A 438 9.73 34.51 8.87
CA LEU A 438 9.61 35.30 10.08
C LEU A 438 8.31 34.97 10.78
N ALA A 439 8.42 34.64 12.07
CA ALA A 439 7.27 34.52 12.96
C ALA A 439 7.31 35.61 14.04
N VAL A 440 6.14 36.18 14.32
CA VAL A 440 5.91 37.14 15.39
C VAL A 440 4.73 36.66 16.22
N GLY A 441 4.87 36.72 17.53
CA GLY A 441 3.79 36.29 18.41
C GLY A 441 3.71 37.07 19.71
N PHE A 442 2.58 36.88 20.35
CA PHE A 442 2.27 37.43 21.66
C PHE A 442 1.66 36.33 22.53
N ASP A 443 2.17 36.15 23.74
CA ASP A 443 1.64 35.21 24.72
C ASP A 443 1.67 35.76 26.14
N GLY A 444 0.89 35.16 27.02
CA GLY A 444 0.97 35.42 28.45
C GLY A 444 0.11 34.52 29.29
N ASP A 445 0.34 34.59 30.60
CA ASP A 445 -0.38 33.78 31.57
C ASP A 445 -1.79 34.36 31.81
N VAL A 446 -2.81 33.58 31.48
CA VAL A 446 -4.22 33.92 31.70
C VAL A 446 -4.75 33.34 33.01
N SER A 447 -4.06 32.34 33.57
CA SER A 447 -4.27 31.80 34.92
C SER A 447 -2.98 31.16 35.43
N SER A 448 -2.96 30.68 36.67
CA SER A 448 -1.79 29.98 37.24
C SER A 448 -1.42 28.67 36.53
N THR A 449 -2.30 28.13 35.68
CA THR A 449 -2.07 26.87 34.95
C THR A 449 -2.17 27.03 33.44
N TRP A 450 -2.45 28.22 32.92
CA TRP A 450 -2.67 28.45 31.49
C TRP A 450 -1.87 29.65 30.99
N ASN A 451 -1.01 29.37 30.01
CA ASN A 451 -0.39 30.36 29.15
C ASN A 451 -1.03 30.26 27.76
N VAL A 452 -1.45 31.38 27.18
CA VAL A 452 -2.13 31.41 25.88
C VAL A 452 -1.48 32.48 25.02
N GLY A 453 -1.31 32.16 23.73
CA GLY A 453 -0.74 33.09 22.78
C GLY A 453 -1.30 32.95 21.37
N VAL A 454 -0.93 33.94 20.57
CA VAL A 454 -1.20 34.00 19.13
C VAL A 454 0.12 34.25 18.39
N ALA A 455 0.23 33.73 17.18
CA ALA A 455 1.38 33.95 16.31
C ALA A 455 0.91 34.17 14.86
N LEU A 456 1.66 35.01 14.16
CA LEU A 456 1.59 35.17 12.72
C LEU A 456 2.96 34.82 12.15
N ALA A 457 2.98 34.14 11.01
CA ALA A 457 4.21 33.79 10.31
C ALA A 457 4.06 34.05 8.82
N TYR A 458 5.17 34.47 8.22
CA TYR A 458 5.38 34.54 6.79
C TYR A 458 6.60 33.69 6.44
N ILE A 459 6.48 32.88 5.40
CA ILE A 459 7.55 32.04 4.86
C ILE A 459 7.56 32.25 3.35
N ASN A 460 8.75 32.47 2.80
CA ASN A 460 9.01 32.36 1.38
C ASN A 460 9.88 31.11 1.16
N SER A 461 9.55 30.32 0.13
CA SER A 461 10.29 29.11 -0.24
C SER A 461 10.52 29.08 -1.74
N ASP A 462 11.78 28.92 -2.13
CA ASP A 462 12.20 28.70 -3.51
C ASP A 462 12.40 27.19 -3.69
N VAL A 463 11.77 26.62 -4.71
CA VAL A 463 11.79 25.16 -4.93
C VAL A 463 12.33 24.86 -6.32
N GLU A 464 13.28 23.93 -6.41
CA GLU A 464 13.89 23.50 -7.67
C GLU A 464 13.83 21.98 -7.82
N SER A 465 13.37 21.49 -8.98
CA SER A 465 13.31 20.05 -9.28
C SER A 465 14.64 19.50 -9.79
N ASN A 466 14.97 18.25 -9.44
CA ASN A 466 16.17 17.54 -9.91
C ASN A 466 15.92 16.74 -11.20
N LEU A 467 15.44 17.41 -12.25
CA LEU A 467 15.16 16.79 -13.56
C LEU A 467 16.40 16.69 -14.45
N THR A 468 16.45 15.62 -15.26
CA THR A 468 17.53 15.42 -16.25
C THR A 468 17.34 16.28 -17.51
N SER A 469 16.10 16.58 -17.89
CA SER A 469 15.74 17.44 -19.02
C SER A 469 14.61 18.40 -18.63
N GLY A 470 14.73 19.67 -19.00
CA GLY A 470 13.86 20.74 -18.52
C GLY A 470 14.22 21.17 -17.09
N SER A 471 13.31 21.92 -16.46
CA SER A 471 13.41 22.31 -15.05
C SER A 471 12.05 22.79 -14.55
N HIS A 472 11.69 22.45 -13.32
CA HIS A 472 10.51 23.01 -12.65
C HIS A 472 10.99 23.84 -11.46
N SER A 473 10.47 25.06 -11.36
CA SER A 473 10.72 25.95 -10.23
C SER A 473 9.40 26.48 -9.69
N ILE A 474 9.26 26.54 -8.38
CA ILE A 474 8.08 27.09 -7.70
C ILE A 474 8.53 28.09 -6.65
N ASP A 475 8.06 29.33 -6.77
CA ASP A 475 8.22 30.34 -5.73
C ASP A 475 6.94 30.32 -4.88
N MET A 476 7.05 29.98 -3.59
CA MET A 476 5.91 29.83 -2.67
C MET A 476 5.95 30.87 -1.56
N ASP A 477 4.88 31.66 -1.44
CA ASP A 477 4.66 32.61 -0.35
C ASP A 477 3.55 32.11 0.57
N SER A 478 3.88 31.85 1.84
CA SER A 478 2.95 31.28 2.82
C SER A 478 2.69 32.23 3.99
N TYR A 479 1.41 32.44 4.32
CA TYR A 479 0.94 33.26 5.43
C TYR A 479 0.15 32.39 6.43
N MET A 480 0.62 32.32 7.67
CA MET A 480 0.02 31.46 8.69
C MET A 480 -0.36 32.24 9.95
N ALA A 481 -1.48 31.85 10.55
CA ALA A 481 -1.91 32.31 11.85
C ALA A 481 -2.10 31.12 12.80
N LYS A 482 -1.59 31.22 14.03
CA LYS A 482 -1.73 30.19 15.06
C LYS A 482 -2.27 30.76 16.36
N VAL A 483 -3.09 29.98 17.03
CA VAL A 483 -3.42 30.11 18.45
C VAL A 483 -2.79 28.94 19.16
N TYR A 484 -2.08 29.20 20.25
CA TYR A 484 -1.44 28.16 21.03
C TYR A 484 -1.68 28.34 22.52
N ALA A 485 -1.67 27.23 23.24
CA ALA A 485 -1.90 27.21 24.67
C ALA A 485 -1.04 26.14 25.34
N THR A 486 -0.60 26.49 26.54
CA THR A 486 0.18 25.67 27.44
C THR A 486 -0.64 25.50 28.71
N LYS A 487 -1.03 24.26 29.01
CA LYS A 487 -1.73 23.92 30.24
C LYS A 487 -0.83 23.11 31.17
N MET A 488 -0.50 23.66 32.34
CA MET A 488 0.12 22.88 33.42
C MET A 488 -0.92 21.96 34.05
N ILE A 489 -0.73 20.65 33.92
CA ILE A 489 -1.58 19.62 34.54
C ILE A 489 -1.20 19.46 36.02
N ASP A 490 0.10 19.47 36.28
CA ASP A 490 0.73 19.55 37.60
C ASP A 490 2.03 20.38 37.49
N ASP A 491 2.82 20.48 38.56
CA ASP A 491 4.02 21.33 38.61
C ASP A 491 5.12 20.94 37.60
N VAL A 492 5.05 19.73 37.02
CA VAL A 492 6.09 19.19 36.12
C VAL A 492 5.53 18.58 34.83
N THR A 493 4.21 18.59 34.65
CA THR A 493 3.53 17.97 33.51
C THR A 493 2.68 18.99 32.81
N ALA A 494 2.80 19.04 31.50
CA ALA A 494 2.14 20.06 30.74
C ALA A 494 1.64 19.55 29.39
N LEU A 495 0.55 20.15 28.95
CA LEU A 495 -0.10 19.88 27.67
C LEU A 495 0.03 21.13 26.80
N ASN A 496 0.77 21.00 25.70
CA ASN A 496 0.87 21.96 24.62
C ASN A 496 -0.23 21.68 23.61
N ILE A 497 -0.94 22.72 23.18
CA ILE A 497 -1.96 22.65 22.13
C ILE A 497 -1.71 23.81 21.17
N GLN A 498 -1.78 23.55 19.87
CA GLN A 498 -1.73 24.57 18.83
C GLN A 498 -2.82 24.30 17.79
N VAL A 499 -3.46 25.37 17.32
CA VAL A 499 -4.40 25.35 16.20
C VAL A 499 -3.96 26.43 15.23
N GLY A 500 -3.85 26.08 13.96
CA GLY A 500 -3.38 26.98 12.92
C GLY A 500 -4.21 26.88 11.66
N ALA A 501 -4.18 27.96 10.88
CA ALA A 501 -4.63 27.98 9.50
C ALA A 501 -3.73 28.92 8.71
N GLY A 502 -3.63 28.67 7.40
CA GLY A 502 -2.83 29.49 6.51
C GLY A 502 -3.34 29.46 5.09
N ILE A 503 -2.79 30.37 4.31
CA ILE A 503 -2.92 30.42 2.86
C ILE A 503 -1.52 30.48 2.25
N SER A 504 -1.38 29.95 1.05
CA SER A 504 -0.14 30.02 0.30
C SER A 504 -0.44 30.39 -1.15
N ASP A 505 0.37 31.28 -1.70
CA ASP A 505 0.35 31.68 -3.11
C ASP A 505 1.56 31.00 -3.80
N TYR A 506 1.38 30.50 -5.02
CA TYR A 506 2.40 29.76 -5.78
C TYR A 506 2.58 30.37 -7.17
N ASP A 507 3.81 30.75 -7.49
CA ASP A 507 4.22 31.11 -8.85
C ASP A 507 5.05 29.95 -9.43
N SER A 508 4.47 29.17 -10.34
CA SER A 508 5.07 27.95 -10.89
C SER A 508 5.55 28.14 -12.33
N LYS A 509 6.80 27.73 -12.59
CA LYS A 509 7.42 27.76 -13.92
C LYS A 509 8.01 26.42 -14.29
N ARG A 510 7.72 25.99 -15.51
CA ARG A 510 8.12 24.69 -16.04
C ARG A 510 8.73 24.84 -17.41
N LEU A 511 10.05 24.66 -17.48
CA LEU A 511 10.81 24.62 -18.72
C LEU A 511 10.64 23.24 -19.37
N ILE A 512 9.97 23.23 -20.52
CA ILE A 512 9.71 22.03 -21.30
C ILE A 512 10.91 21.72 -22.20
N PHE A 513 11.08 20.46 -22.59
CA PHE A 513 12.14 20.03 -23.53
C PHE A 513 12.17 20.82 -24.86
N THR A 514 11.05 21.46 -25.26
CA THR A 514 10.96 22.33 -26.45
C THR A 514 11.64 23.69 -26.27
N GLY A 515 11.97 24.07 -25.03
CA GLY A 515 12.47 25.39 -24.64
C GLY A 515 11.36 26.39 -24.29
N ASP A 516 10.10 25.99 -24.41
CA ASP A 516 8.95 26.79 -23.95
C ASP A 516 8.85 26.73 -22.43
N VAL A 517 8.29 27.79 -21.82
CA VAL A 517 8.06 27.87 -20.38
C VAL A 517 6.55 27.87 -20.15
N ALA A 518 6.07 26.85 -19.45
CA ALA A 518 4.70 26.81 -18.93
C ALA A 518 4.68 27.53 -17.57
N ASP A 519 3.77 28.49 -17.41
CA ASP A 519 3.69 29.42 -16.28
C ASP A 519 2.26 29.41 -15.72
N ALA A 520 2.13 29.33 -14.39
CA ALA A 520 0.86 29.33 -13.68
C ALA A 520 0.98 29.96 -12.30
N ASP A 521 -0.04 30.73 -11.93
CA ASP A 521 -0.25 31.26 -10.58
C ASP A 521 -1.48 30.58 -9.97
N TYR A 522 -1.39 30.11 -8.73
CA TYR A 522 -2.49 29.45 -8.02
C TYR A 522 -2.30 29.55 -6.50
N ASP A 523 -3.34 29.16 -5.76
CA ASP A 523 -3.43 29.36 -4.31
C ASP A 523 -3.72 28.04 -3.57
N SER A 524 -3.48 28.03 -2.27
CA SER A 524 -3.90 26.96 -1.36
C SER A 524 -4.36 27.49 -0.02
N TRP A 525 -5.05 26.63 0.73
CA TRP A 525 -5.32 26.84 2.14
C TRP A 525 -4.97 25.60 2.95
N ASN A 526 -4.66 25.81 4.21
CA ASN A 526 -4.31 24.74 5.12
C ASN A 526 -4.87 24.94 6.53
N VAL A 527 -5.05 23.83 7.24
CA VAL A 527 -5.44 23.77 8.65
C VAL A 527 -4.54 22.80 9.40
N GLN A 528 -4.31 23.11 10.68
CA GLN A 528 -3.25 22.50 11.46
C GLN A 528 -3.70 22.32 12.91
N LEU A 529 -3.43 21.16 13.49
CA LEU A 529 -3.71 20.85 14.88
C LEU A 529 -2.52 20.10 15.48
N SER A 530 -1.95 20.62 16.55
CA SER A 530 -0.86 19.98 17.28
C SER A 530 -1.21 19.83 18.74
N ALA A 531 -0.89 18.67 19.31
CA ALA A 531 -0.98 18.42 20.74
C ALA A 531 0.25 17.65 21.22
N GLU A 532 0.91 18.14 22.27
CA GLU A 532 2.06 17.50 22.88
C GLU A 532 1.89 17.43 24.39
N LEU A 533 2.00 16.22 24.94
CA LEU A 533 2.01 15.96 26.38
C LEU A 533 3.44 15.68 26.81
N GLU A 534 3.94 16.46 27.76
CA GLU A 534 5.31 16.35 28.24
C GLU A 534 5.39 16.35 29.76
N ARG A 535 6.48 15.77 30.29
CA ARG A 535 6.75 15.73 31.73
C ARG A 535 8.23 15.90 32.05
N SER A 536 8.57 16.89 32.84
CA SER A 536 9.95 17.24 33.20
C SER A 536 10.48 16.44 34.40
N TYR A 537 11.73 15.99 34.30
CA TYR A 537 12.47 15.30 35.35
C TYR A 537 13.82 15.97 35.60
N ASN A 538 14.07 16.38 36.84
CA ASN A 538 15.37 16.87 37.28
C ASN A 538 16.34 15.69 37.44
N ILE A 539 17.29 15.54 36.51
CA ILE A 539 18.34 14.51 36.58
C ILE A 539 19.49 14.97 37.48
N SER A 540 19.74 16.28 37.51
CA SER A 540 20.65 16.96 38.44
C SER A 540 20.20 18.41 38.63
N ASP A 541 20.86 19.14 39.54
CA ASP A 541 20.59 20.57 39.79
C ASP A 541 20.76 21.46 38.55
N LYS A 542 21.46 20.96 37.51
CA LYS A 542 21.73 21.68 36.26
C LYS A 542 21.06 21.08 35.04
N THR A 543 20.38 19.92 35.17
CA THR A 543 19.90 19.16 34.00
C THR A 543 18.47 18.70 34.19
N VAL A 544 17.61 19.12 33.26
CA VAL A 544 16.22 18.69 33.15
C VAL A 544 16.07 17.86 31.88
N VAL A 545 15.45 16.69 31.99
CA VAL A 545 15.06 15.86 30.84
C VAL A 545 13.54 15.78 30.81
N THR A 546 12.96 16.05 29.65
CA THR A 546 11.52 16.13 29.43
C THR A 546 11.14 15.16 28.31
N PRO A 547 10.77 13.90 28.62
CA PRO A 547 10.07 13.04 27.68
C PRO A 547 8.73 13.64 27.27
N TYR A 548 8.36 13.42 26.02
CA TYR A 548 7.10 13.90 25.45
C TYR A 548 6.50 12.86 24.50
N ALA A 549 5.18 12.98 24.29
CA ALA A 549 4.44 12.33 23.23
C ALA A 549 3.59 13.38 22.53
N HIS A 550 3.48 13.31 21.21
CA HIS A 550 2.75 14.29 20.42
C HIS A 550 1.90 13.66 19.31
N ALA A 551 0.94 14.43 18.84
CA ALA A 551 0.17 14.18 17.65
C ALA A 551 0.01 15.48 16.87
N ASP A 552 0.43 15.49 15.61
CA ASP A 552 0.36 16.63 14.70
C ASP A 552 -0.47 16.23 13.48
N TYR A 553 -1.58 16.94 13.27
CA TYR A 553 -2.44 16.80 12.10
C TYR A 553 -2.34 18.05 11.23
N SER A 554 -2.23 17.84 9.92
CA SER A 554 -2.32 18.90 8.92
C SER A 554 -3.16 18.46 7.73
N TYR A 555 -3.87 19.41 7.16
CA TYR A 555 -4.56 19.26 5.89
C TYR A 555 -4.23 20.46 5.01
N VAL A 556 -3.89 20.19 3.76
CA VAL A 556 -3.62 21.18 2.72
C VAL A 556 -4.55 20.89 1.53
N SER A 557 -5.12 21.93 0.95
CA SER A 557 -5.87 21.85 -0.30
C SER A 557 -5.40 22.96 -1.23
N VAL A 558 -4.91 22.55 -2.40
CA VAL A 558 -4.38 23.38 -3.48
C VAL A 558 -5.46 23.47 -4.56
N GLU A 559 -5.73 24.68 -5.05
CA GLU A 559 -6.76 24.89 -6.08
C GLU A 559 -6.32 24.36 -7.45
N ASP A 560 -7.31 24.07 -8.31
CA ASP A 560 -7.05 23.74 -9.72
C ASP A 560 -6.42 24.93 -10.45
N TYR A 561 -5.60 24.65 -11.47
CA TYR A 561 -4.92 25.70 -12.21
C TYR A 561 -4.70 25.36 -13.68
N ASN A 562 -4.47 26.40 -14.48
CA ASN A 562 -4.24 26.27 -15.91
C ASN A 562 -2.95 27.00 -16.27
N GLU A 563 -2.03 26.29 -16.90
CA GLU A 563 -0.77 26.86 -17.35
C GLU A 563 -0.93 27.66 -18.66
N SER A 564 -0.01 28.59 -18.87
CA SER A 564 0.13 29.37 -20.09
C SER A 564 1.59 29.37 -20.57
N GLY A 565 1.85 29.78 -21.82
CA GLY A 565 3.22 29.95 -22.34
C GLY A 565 3.82 28.78 -23.15
N ALA A 566 3.42 27.53 -22.91
CA ALA A 566 3.90 26.32 -23.62
C ALA A 566 2.92 25.74 -24.67
N GLY A 567 1.90 26.51 -25.05
CA GLY A 567 0.98 26.16 -26.13
C GLY A 567 0.23 24.85 -25.89
N ALA A 568 0.41 23.86 -26.77
CA ALA A 568 -0.27 22.57 -26.66
C ALA A 568 0.17 21.75 -25.43
N LEU A 569 1.35 22.04 -24.88
CA LEU A 569 1.94 21.35 -23.72
C LEU A 569 1.65 22.06 -22.38
N ASN A 570 0.86 23.15 -22.39
CA ASN A 570 0.27 23.68 -21.16
C ASN A 570 -0.60 22.59 -20.52
N LEU A 571 -0.64 22.55 -19.20
CA LEU A 571 -1.52 21.67 -18.45
C LEU A 571 -2.74 22.42 -17.91
N ASN A 572 -3.88 21.73 -17.90
CA ASN A 572 -4.96 22.01 -16.97
C ASN A 572 -4.86 20.95 -15.88
N VAL A 573 -4.65 21.39 -14.65
CA VAL A 573 -4.34 20.56 -13.50
C VAL A 573 -5.51 20.65 -12.54
N ASP A 574 -6.05 19.51 -12.14
CA ASP A 574 -7.16 19.44 -11.18
C ASP A 574 -6.66 19.79 -9.75
N ASP A 575 -7.60 20.03 -8.83
CA ASP A 575 -7.27 20.32 -7.44
C ASP A 575 -6.52 19.16 -6.76
N ASP A 576 -5.69 19.50 -5.77
CA ASP A 576 -4.90 18.54 -5.01
C ASP A 576 -5.09 18.74 -3.50
N SER A 577 -4.90 17.67 -2.73
CA SER A 577 -4.98 17.73 -1.28
C SER A 577 -4.06 16.73 -0.61
N ASN A 578 -3.61 17.08 0.59
CA ASN A 578 -2.78 16.21 1.41
C ASN A 578 -3.19 16.29 2.88
N ASP A 579 -3.45 15.13 3.47
CA ASP A 579 -3.57 14.92 4.91
C ASP A 579 -2.26 14.35 5.48
N SER A 580 -1.90 14.73 6.71
CA SER A 580 -0.83 14.08 7.46
C SER A 580 -1.21 13.99 8.93
N LEU A 581 -0.90 12.86 9.56
CA LEU A 581 -1.11 12.66 11.00
C LEU A 581 0.11 11.96 11.60
N ILE A 582 1.01 12.75 12.17
CA ILE A 582 2.24 12.25 12.78
C ILE A 582 1.98 12.04 14.26
N ILE A 583 2.13 10.79 14.72
CA ILE A 583 2.09 10.45 16.14
C ILE A 583 3.50 10.04 16.56
N GLY A 584 4.05 10.69 17.59
CA GLY A 584 5.44 10.48 17.96
C GLY A 584 5.73 10.58 19.44
N VAL A 585 6.95 10.17 19.77
CA VAL A 585 7.51 10.23 21.11
C VAL A 585 8.96 10.70 21.04
N GLY A 586 9.39 11.41 22.07
CA GLY A 586 10.76 11.90 22.13
C GLY A 586 11.18 12.35 23.51
N ALA A 587 12.35 12.96 23.58
CA ALA A 587 12.87 13.58 24.78
C ALA A 587 13.62 14.87 24.46
N LYS A 588 13.40 15.87 25.31
CA LYS A 588 14.13 17.15 25.33
C LYS A 588 15.07 17.16 26.53
N ALA A 589 16.22 17.80 26.42
CA ALA A 589 17.18 17.96 27.50
C ALA A 589 17.65 19.41 27.58
N ASN A 590 17.56 19.98 28.78
CA ASN A 590 18.00 21.34 29.09
C ASN A 590 19.12 21.27 30.13
N HIS A 591 20.29 21.84 29.82
CA HIS A 591 21.47 21.83 30.68
C HIS A 591 22.00 23.24 30.93
N SER A 592 21.95 23.69 32.19
CA SER A 592 22.46 25.00 32.62
C SER A 592 23.99 24.97 32.75
N MET A 593 24.69 25.49 31.75
CA MET A 593 26.16 25.61 31.77
C MET A 593 26.61 26.71 32.75
N SER A 594 25.89 27.83 32.80
CA SER A 594 26.05 28.94 33.74
C SER A 594 24.69 29.55 34.06
N ASP A 595 24.65 30.58 34.93
CA ASP A 595 23.43 31.33 35.23
C ASP A 595 22.86 32.07 34.00
N SER A 596 23.68 32.30 32.98
CA SER A 596 23.31 33.01 31.75
C SER A 596 23.23 32.13 30.51
N LEU A 597 23.72 30.88 30.55
CA LEU A 597 23.78 30.00 29.38
C LEU A 597 23.10 28.65 29.64
N LEU A 598 22.06 28.36 28.87
CA LEU A 598 21.35 27.09 28.83
C LEU A 598 21.59 26.40 27.48
N LEU A 599 22.01 25.14 27.50
CA LEU A 599 22.07 24.29 26.31
C LEU A 599 20.81 23.44 26.22
N MET A 600 20.32 23.27 25.00
CA MET A 600 19.09 22.55 24.67
C MET A 600 19.41 21.45 23.67
N ALA A 601 18.78 20.29 23.82
CA ALA A 601 18.83 19.20 22.84
C ALA A 601 17.46 18.52 22.77
N ASN A 602 17.06 18.04 21.60
CA ASN A 602 15.87 17.23 21.41
C ASN A 602 16.15 16.05 20.46
N VAL A 603 15.45 14.96 20.69
CA VAL A 603 15.42 13.80 19.81
C VAL A 603 14.04 13.16 19.88
N GLY A 604 13.53 12.68 18.76
CA GLY A 604 12.24 12.01 18.70
C GLY A 604 12.09 11.14 17.45
N VAL A 605 11.07 10.31 17.51
CA VAL A 605 10.61 9.46 16.41
C VAL A 605 9.09 9.54 16.34
N GLY A 606 8.57 9.70 15.12
CA GLY A 606 7.17 9.73 14.80
C GLY A 606 6.82 8.69 13.75
N TYR A 607 5.54 8.37 13.66
CA TYR A 607 4.93 7.57 12.61
C TYR A 607 3.76 8.36 12.02
N ASP A 608 3.78 8.57 10.71
CA ASP A 608 2.73 9.23 9.96
C ASP A 608 1.69 8.20 9.52
N VAL A 609 0.48 8.27 10.09
CA VAL A 609 -0.58 7.28 9.86
C VAL A 609 -1.45 7.58 8.64
N MET A 610 -1.22 8.72 7.98
CA MET A 610 -1.96 9.18 6.80
C MET A 610 -1.03 9.39 5.60
N THR A 611 0.07 8.65 5.56
CA THR A 611 0.98 8.68 4.41
C THR A 611 0.33 7.96 3.24
N ASP A 612 -0.14 8.74 2.28
CA ASP A 612 -0.62 8.27 0.98
C ASP A 612 0.29 8.83 -0.11
N ARG A 613 0.39 8.09 -1.22
CA ARG A 613 1.08 8.57 -2.41
C ARG A 613 0.25 9.68 -3.07
N SER A 614 0.87 10.82 -3.37
CA SER A 614 0.19 11.87 -4.13
C SER A 614 -0.09 11.40 -5.56
N SER A 615 -1.26 11.75 -6.09
CA SER A 615 -1.69 11.43 -7.45
C SER A 615 -2.42 12.64 -8.04
N LEU A 616 -1.75 13.36 -8.93
CA LEU A 616 -2.28 14.58 -9.53
C LEU A 616 -2.90 14.31 -10.91
N THR A 617 -4.17 14.65 -11.08
CA THR A 617 -4.87 14.51 -12.37
C THR A 617 -4.64 15.75 -13.22
N SER A 618 -4.31 15.55 -14.50
CA SER A 618 -4.01 16.63 -15.43
C SER A 618 -4.46 16.30 -16.86
N SER A 619 -4.52 17.34 -17.70
CA SER A 619 -4.74 17.21 -19.14
C SER A 619 -3.93 18.25 -19.90
N PHE A 620 -3.51 17.92 -21.13
CA PHE A 620 -2.85 18.89 -22.00
C PHE A 620 -3.87 19.84 -22.64
N ALA A 621 -3.55 21.14 -22.70
CA ALA A 621 -4.35 22.14 -23.39
C ALA A 621 -4.47 21.89 -24.90
N GLY A 622 -3.48 21.19 -25.49
CA GLY A 622 -3.50 20.71 -26.87
C GLY A 622 -4.46 19.55 -27.13
N GLY A 623 -5.21 19.08 -26.13
CA GLY A 623 -6.13 17.94 -26.21
C GLY A 623 -5.48 16.62 -25.79
N GLY A 624 -6.21 15.52 -25.95
CA GLY A 624 -5.84 14.20 -25.42
C GLY A 624 -6.72 13.78 -24.24
N ALA A 625 -6.43 12.61 -23.68
CA ALA A 625 -7.11 12.13 -22.48
C ALA A 625 -6.53 12.78 -21.22
N GLN A 626 -7.30 12.81 -20.13
CA GLN A 626 -6.76 13.07 -18.80
C GLN A 626 -5.80 11.95 -18.41
N PHE A 627 -4.78 12.30 -17.63
CA PHE A 627 -3.82 11.37 -17.07
C PHE A 627 -3.55 11.72 -15.61
N SER A 628 -3.11 10.72 -14.84
CA SER A 628 -2.62 10.95 -13.49
C SER A 628 -1.09 10.89 -13.46
N THR A 629 -0.50 11.73 -12.61
CA THR A 629 0.93 11.73 -12.30
C THR A 629 1.10 11.34 -10.84
N GLU A 630 1.75 10.21 -10.61
CA GLU A 630 2.04 9.70 -9.28
C GLU A 630 3.30 10.36 -8.71
N GLY A 631 3.17 10.99 -7.55
CA GLY A 631 4.26 11.63 -6.83
C GLY A 631 5.06 10.66 -5.96
N ILE A 632 5.90 11.23 -5.10
CA ILE A 632 6.65 10.49 -4.09
C ILE A 632 5.70 10.17 -2.93
N GLU A 633 5.70 8.91 -2.50
CA GLU A 633 5.12 8.50 -1.22
C GLU A 633 6.18 8.68 -0.13
N PRO A 634 5.96 9.56 0.86
CA PRO A 634 6.88 9.74 1.98
C PRO A 634 7.11 8.44 2.76
N ASP A 635 8.22 8.34 3.49
CA ASP A 635 8.39 7.26 4.48
C ASP A 635 7.52 7.52 5.71
N GLU A 636 6.85 6.51 6.24
CA GLU A 636 5.96 6.69 7.40
C GLU A 636 6.75 7.04 8.67
N PHE A 637 8.03 6.67 8.77
CA PHE A 637 8.86 7.01 9.93
C PHE A 637 9.50 8.38 9.79
N VAL A 638 9.26 9.23 10.80
CA VAL A 638 9.84 10.57 10.91
C VAL A 638 10.82 10.60 12.06
N TYR A 639 12.05 11.02 11.81
CA TYR A 639 13.08 11.18 12.84
C TYR A 639 13.37 12.66 13.03
N ASN A 640 13.41 13.13 14.27
CA ASN A 640 13.75 14.51 14.58
C ASN A 640 14.92 14.57 15.56
N ALA A 641 15.84 15.49 15.32
CA ALA A 641 16.95 15.79 16.20
C ALA A 641 17.28 17.28 16.16
N GLY A 642 17.74 17.84 17.27
CA GLY A 642 18.10 19.25 17.28
C GLY A 642 18.89 19.65 18.51
N LEU A 643 19.55 20.80 18.37
CA LEU A 643 20.42 21.41 19.35
C LEU A 643 20.13 22.90 19.43
N GLY A 644 20.23 23.47 20.62
CA GLY A 644 20.03 24.89 20.82
C GLY A 644 20.82 25.45 21.99
N ALA A 645 20.90 26.76 22.04
CA ALA A 645 21.47 27.49 23.15
C ALA A 645 20.63 28.74 23.42
N LYS A 646 20.34 28.98 24.70
CA LYS A 646 19.72 30.20 25.19
C LYS A 646 20.70 30.98 26.03
N TYR A 647 20.85 32.26 25.73
CA TYR A 647 21.65 33.21 26.48
C TYR A 647 20.77 34.31 27.08
N SER A 648 20.85 34.48 28.41
CA SER A 648 20.10 35.49 29.15
C SER A 648 21.03 36.66 29.52
N LEU A 649 20.67 37.86 29.08
CA LEU A 649 21.38 39.10 29.36
C LEU A 649 20.94 39.70 30.71
N GLU A 650 21.80 40.51 31.32
CA GLU A 650 21.54 41.14 32.64
C GLU A 650 20.30 42.05 32.65
N ASN A 651 19.90 42.57 31.50
CA ASN A 651 18.71 43.41 31.32
C ASN A 651 17.41 42.60 31.14
N GLY A 652 17.45 41.27 31.26
CA GLY A 652 16.29 40.38 31.10
C GLY A 652 16.00 39.94 29.65
N THR A 653 16.75 40.45 28.66
CA THR A 653 16.64 39.99 27.27
C THR A 653 17.16 38.55 27.14
N GLU A 654 16.43 37.70 26.42
CA GLU A 654 16.88 36.34 26.08
C GLU A 654 17.07 36.19 24.57
N ILE A 655 18.17 35.55 24.19
CA ILE A 655 18.48 35.19 22.81
C ILE A 655 18.57 33.67 22.76
N THR A 656 17.78 33.03 21.91
CA THR A 656 17.84 31.57 21.70
C THR A 656 18.20 31.28 20.26
N ALA A 657 19.18 30.42 20.02
CA ALA A 657 19.49 29.88 18.70
C ALA A 657 19.24 28.37 18.71
N SER A 658 18.67 27.83 17.64
CA SER A 658 18.40 26.40 17.51
C SER A 658 18.62 25.93 16.07
N TYR A 659 19.18 24.73 15.94
CA TYR A 659 19.35 23.99 14.70
C TYR A 659 18.63 22.65 14.84
N ASN A 660 17.74 22.34 13.91
CA ASN A 660 16.96 21.10 13.89
C ASN A 660 17.15 20.38 12.56
N VAL A 661 17.02 19.06 12.62
CA VAL A 661 17.05 18.14 11.48
C VAL A 661 15.84 17.22 11.60
N THR A 662 15.07 17.12 10.53
CA THR A 662 13.99 16.16 10.34
C THR A 662 14.40 15.23 9.20
N GLY A 663 14.27 13.92 9.40
CA GLY A 663 14.63 12.93 8.40
C GLY A 663 13.50 11.93 8.19
N ARG A 664 13.29 11.57 6.93
CA ARG A 664 12.55 10.39 6.48
C ARG A 664 13.50 9.59 5.57
N GLN A 665 13.15 8.38 5.17
CA GLN A 665 13.97 7.69 4.17
C GLN A 665 14.00 8.51 2.87
N ASP A 666 15.19 8.76 2.32
CA ASP A 666 15.43 9.54 1.08
C ASP A 666 14.98 11.02 1.17
N TYR A 667 14.83 11.56 2.39
CA TYR A 667 14.41 12.95 2.63
C TYR A 667 15.07 13.54 3.87
N THR A 668 15.58 14.77 3.75
CA THR A 668 16.17 15.51 4.88
C THR A 668 15.74 16.97 4.86
N ASP A 669 15.17 17.44 5.96
CA ASP A 669 14.90 18.86 6.23
C ASP A 669 15.78 19.35 7.38
N GLN A 670 16.40 20.52 7.19
CA GLN A 670 17.25 21.15 8.19
C GLN A 670 16.83 22.59 8.37
N SER A 671 16.75 23.05 9.62
CA SER A 671 16.33 24.41 9.93
C SER A 671 17.20 25.08 10.98
N LEU A 672 17.43 26.38 10.80
CA LEU A 672 18.07 27.27 11.75
C LEU A 672 17.09 28.36 12.16
N SER A 673 17.03 28.68 13.46
CA SER A 673 16.22 29.79 13.92
C SER A 673 16.84 30.53 15.10
N ALA A 674 16.51 31.81 15.21
CA ALA A 674 16.94 32.68 16.29
C ALA A 674 15.74 33.40 16.90
N ASN A 675 15.52 33.27 18.20
CA ASN A 675 14.43 33.93 18.93
C ASN A 675 14.98 35.07 19.80
N PHE A 676 14.35 36.23 19.70
CA PHE A 676 14.64 37.39 20.54
C PHE A 676 13.43 37.71 21.42
N ARG A 677 13.64 37.70 22.74
CA ARG A 677 12.61 38.02 23.73
C ARG A 677 12.94 39.30 24.48
N PHE A 678 12.02 40.25 24.46
CA PHE A 678 12.09 41.50 25.22
C PHE A 678 11.05 41.49 26.34
N MET A 679 11.48 41.84 27.56
CA MET A 679 10.56 42.16 28.66
C MET A 679 10.31 43.67 28.65
N PHE A 680 9.06 44.11 28.78
CA PHE A 680 8.67 45.53 28.80
C PHE A 680 7.87 45.89 30.05
#